data_AF-A2ERU1-F1
#
_entry.id   AF-A2ERU1-F1
#
_cell.length_a   1.000
_cell.length_b   1.000
_cell.length_c   1.000
_cell.angle_alpha   90.00
_cell.angle_beta   90.00
_cell.angle_gamma   90.00
#
_symmetry.space_group_name_H-M   'P 1'
#
loop_
_entity.id
_entity.type
_entity.pdbx_description
1 polymer ?
#
loop_
_entity_poly.entity_id
_entity_poly.type
_entity_poly.pdbx_seq_one_letter_code
_entity_poly.pdbx_strand_id
1 'polypeptide(L)'
;MDSSPDSGGECDIYSMNDRIQQLEQEKSILIQENKTLKSQFDESLKELQKIDEIKCENTDLKKNLSESLTNLQDLQRRLDISLKNNQELNRKLQSIQESNQNSFNFELQSLKRQLNENNENHAKEVEELQRNIDDNAAALSEMQKQIAIANSLTSKTINLANVFFEVEFPDIFSLHSFLSDVRNKPVQTTPEIQNIQDNELLLTQLKTKLNKEKQKYQRLKVDHFSQQQDFQFQLNEKDRQISEITERLQKAISENNEQQLNYENQISELKIKKPTRNASVQVISVINTTEPTQSSSETNTNDNNTQLLPTTDQSQAIKALKAQNADLLEEIKDLKQKKDKLTEKLKKLPQDSQQNLDTELKRLKGELDFKNKDIESMKLQLMAARASNEEANTTFIALKNEKEKIIDCLNTLQGQYEDQKTEISRLTFERNGLASLLQRLSNITTYLEHKDQKVPKPLPIILPPSKTEEIILWNFEPLPADLRAILERVASNYSASNTSRLKSVVSVVGQYINDLNETTKIELSELRQSINDFNKKHVQLVSDLADVFGEEVNESNVIEFILSLKDQIDTLNAELESSNSKVIDFLQRSNMNSFDEIISNFAKKEKAIQSLTNQLEDEKEEAESLKRDVKMLKKAFSRAEKQLSASNESLKESLLDCENAKAKLREQLANQRKQCCDLVNEMAELRQQCKDEVDEVRENYDDLLSQIEMSKLDNSNRSNTAVNTINSEKQAILKKLNEKEKAIERLTDELETQAKRNQQFSDEIERLTDKIDEQKICFDEKLSKEKEQLINDYEAKINDYMKKSKTDAELVKKTTETLKNNEQKQQILLQKVKELERQLALSESQRKNTIECAERQKKLFEAQQKSVMINADIKKSEYTYQIKQEYEQKERQIINTFAQNFHRFVDINNQIDINSFQSAIVLLKSELERLQTIERSIRSICGASEGDKTEDALTFFAIQHKRATN
;
A
#
# COMPACT_ATOMS: atom_id res chain seq x y z
N MET A 1 -25.31 150.30 -66.00
CA MET A 1 -25.43 151.60 -65.32
C MET A 1 -26.72 152.27 -65.79
N ASP A 2 -27.67 152.64 -64.96
CA ASP A 2 -27.71 152.54 -63.49
C ASP A 2 -29.15 152.71 -63.00
N SER A 3 -29.69 151.63 -62.43
CA SER A 3 -30.98 151.60 -61.74
C SER A 3 -31.21 150.20 -61.18
N SER A 4 -31.56 150.13 -59.89
CA SER A 4 -32.42 149.13 -59.18
C SER A 4 -33.50 148.49 -60.07
N PRO A 5 -34.18 147.37 -59.69
CA PRO A 5 -34.62 146.99 -58.32
C PRO A 5 -34.53 145.46 -58.00
N ASP A 6 -34.28 145.05 -56.75
CA ASP A 6 -35.22 144.85 -55.62
C ASP A 6 -35.85 143.44 -55.57
N SER A 7 -36.08 142.97 -54.34
CA SER A 7 -36.86 141.81 -53.86
C SER A 7 -36.20 140.44 -53.58
N GLY A 8 -36.30 140.04 -52.29
CA GLY A 8 -36.53 138.67 -51.77
C GLY A 8 -35.28 137.78 -51.63
N GLY A 9 -34.95 137.18 -50.49
CA GLY A 9 -35.77 136.74 -49.36
C GLY A 9 -35.49 135.25 -49.09
N GLU A 10 -34.79 134.95 -47.99
CA GLU A 10 -34.95 133.73 -47.19
C GLU A 10 -34.87 132.32 -47.85
N CYS A 11 -33.99 132.06 -48.82
CA CYS A 11 -33.94 130.73 -49.48
C CYS A 11 -32.63 129.93 -49.36
N ASP A 12 -31.62 130.37 -48.60
CA ASP A 12 -30.32 129.68 -48.49
C ASP A 12 -30.05 128.95 -47.15
N ILE A 13 -30.94 129.09 -46.15
CA ILE A 13 -30.86 128.30 -44.90
C ILE A 13 -31.56 126.93 -45.05
N TYR A 14 -32.63 126.85 -45.84
CA TYR A 14 -33.34 125.58 -46.07
C TYR A 14 -32.51 124.60 -46.92
N SER A 15 -31.77 125.07 -47.93
CA SER A 15 -30.88 124.23 -48.75
C SER A 15 -29.70 123.66 -47.96
N MET A 16 -29.09 124.46 -47.07
CA MET A 16 -28.05 123.96 -46.17
C MET A 16 -28.60 123.03 -45.08
N ASN A 17 -29.77 123.31 -44.52
CA ASN A 17 -30.41 122.42 -43.54
C ASN A 17 -30.83 121.09 -44.14
N ASP A 18 -31.31 121.06 -45.39
CA ASP A 18 -31.62 119.81 -46.09
C ASP A 18 -30.34 119.00 -46.35
N ARG A 19 -29.23 119.65 -46.67
CA ARG A 19 -27.93 118.97 -46.83
C ARG A 19 -27.38 118.45 -45.50
N ILE A 20 -27.56 119.18 -44.42
CA ILE A 20 -27.20 118.75 -43.06
C ILE A 20 -28.06 117.55 -42.65
N GLN A 21 -29.38 117.57 -42.91
CA GLN A 21 -30.26 116.43 -42.64
C GLN A 21 -29.89 115.20 -43.47
N GLN A 22 -29.54 115.36 -44.74
CA GLN A 22 -29.06 114.24 -45.56
C GLN A 22 -27.77 113.63 -45.01
N LEU A 23 -26.80 114.47 -44.61
CA LEU A 23 -25.55 114.01 -44.02
C LEU A 23 -25.76 113.38 -42.63
N GLU A 24 -26.71 113.86 -41.84
CA GLU A 24 -27.08 113.24 -40.56
C GLU A 24 -27.78 111.89 -40.75
N GLN A 25 -28.65 111.77 -41.76
CA GLN A 25 -29.25 110.49 -42.14
C GLN A 25 -28.20 109.50 -42.65
N GLU A 26 -27.28 109.94 -43.51
CA GLU A 26 -26.20 109.10 -44.03
C GLU A 26 -25.24 108.68 -42.91
N LYS A 27 -24.88 109.59 -42.00
CA LYS A 27 -24.13 109.28 -40.78
C LYS A 27 -24.87 108.27 -39.90
N SER A 28 -26.18 108.39 -39.75
CA SER A 28 -27.00 107.44 -38.97
C SER A 28 -27.03 106.05 -39.62
N ILE A 29 -27.16 105.98 -40.95
CA ILE A 29 -27.11 104.72 -41.70
C ILE A 29 -25.74 104.06 -41.55
N LEU A 30 -24.66 104.83 -41.74
CA LEU A 30 -23.29 104.32 -41.59
C LEU A 30 -23.00 103.85 -40.15
N ILE A 31 -23.54 104.51 -39.13
CA ILE A 31 -23.44 104.05 -37.73
C ILE A 31 -24.18 102.71 -37.56
N GLN A 32 -25.36 102.57 -38.17
CA GLN A 32 -26.15 101.34 -38.08
C GLN A 32 -25.50 100.18 -38.85
N GLU A 33 -24.93 100.43 -40.02
CA GLU A 33 -24.13 99.46 -40.78
C GLU A 33 -22.88 99.04 -40.01
N ASN A 34 -22.15 100.00 -39.43
CA ASN A 34 -20.96 99.70 -38.62
C ASN A 34 -21.32 98.89 -37.36
N LYS A 35 -22.47 99.18 -36.73
CA LYS A 35 -23.01 98.37 -35.63
C LYS A 35 -23.36 96.94 -36.06
N THR A 36 -23.94 96.78 -37.25
CA THR A 36 -24.30 95.47 -37.80
C THR A 36 -23.05 94.66 -38.15
N LEU A 37 -22.05 95.29 -38.79
CA LEU A 37 -20.76 94.67 -39.10
C LEU A 37 -20.00 94.28 -37.83
N LYS A 38 -20.00 95.11 -36.79
CA LYS A 38 -19.43 94.74 -35.48
C LYS A 38 -20.15 93.52 -34.88
N SER A 39 -21.48 93.49 -34.91
CA SER A 39 -22.24 92.34 -34.42
C SER A 39 -21.93 91.06 -35.21
N GLN A 40 -21.81 91.13 -36.54
CA GLN A 40 -21.45 90.00 -37.39
C GLN A 40 -20.00 89.54 -37.14
N PHE A 41 -19.09 90.48 -36.90
CA PHE A 41 -17.71 90.18 -36.53
C PHE A 41 -17.62 89.48 -35.17
N ASP A 42 -18.35 89.98 -34.17
CA ASP A 42 -18.43 89.37 -32.85
C ASP A 42 -19.07 87.97 -32.90
N GLU A 43 -20.06 87.76 -33.75
CA GLU A 43 -20.67 86.45 -34.00
C GLU A 43 -19.68 85.49 -34.68
N SER A 44 -18.93 85.97 -35.68
CA SER A 44 -17.86 85.20 -36.33
C SER A 44 -16.75 84.81 -35.35
N LEU A 45 -16.39 85.71 -34.41
CA LEU A 45 -15.43 85.41 -33.35
C LEU A 45 -15.95 84.33 -32.39
N LYS A 46 -17.24 84.34 -32.04
CA LYS A 46 -17.86 83.28 -31.23
C LYS A 46 -17.89 81.94 -31.95
N GLU A 47 -18.14 81.93 -33.26
CA GLU A 47 -18.04 80.70 -34.06
C GLU A 47 -16.61 80.16 -34.12
N LEU A 48 -15.62 81.04 -34.22
CA LEU A 48 -14.20 80.66 -34.17
C LEU A 48 -13.82 80.01 -32.83
N GLN A 49 -14.32 80.56 -31.72
CA GLN A 49 -14.13 79.97 -30.38
C GLN A 49 -14.74 78.58 -30.30
N LYS A 50 -15.95 78.37 -30.82
CA LYS A 50 -16.59 77.05 -30.88
C LYS A 50 -15.79 76.06 -31.73
N ILE A 51 -15.23 76.51 -32.86
CA ILE A 51 -14.38 75.65 -33.70
C ILE A 51 -13.14 75.20 -32.93
N ASP A 52 -12.53 76.08 -32.14
CA ASP A 52 -11.36 75.72 -31.33
C ASP A 52 -11.72 74.81 -30.14
N GLU A 53 -12.89 75.00 -29.52
CA GLU A 53 -13.45 74.06 -28.53
C GLU A 53 -13.65 72.65 -29.13
N ILE A 54 -14.25 72.57 -30.33
CA ILE A 54 -14.44 71.30 -31.06
C ILE A 54 -13.09 70.66 -31.44
N LYS A 55 -12.07 71.46 -31.78
CA LYS A 55 -10.72 70.91 -32.03
C LYS A 55 -10.11 70.34 -30.75
N CYS A 56 -10.22 71.04 -29.63
CA CYS A 56 -9.77 70.55 -28.33
C CYS A 56 -10.48 69.24 -27.95
N GLU A 57 -11.81 69.18 -28.11
CA GLU A 57 -12.59 67.98 -27.86
C GLU A 57 -12.16 66.81 -28.77
N ASN A 58 -11.93 67.08 -30.06
CA ASN A 58 -11.42 66.06 -30.98
C ASN A 58 -10.01 65.57 -30.61
N THR A 59 -9.14 66.44 -30.10
CA THR A 59 -7.82 66.01 -29.62
C THR A 59 -7.92 65.14 -28.38
N ASP A 60 -8.82 65.47 -27.45
CA ASP A 60 -9.06 64.67 -26.24
C ASP A 60 -9.71 63.33 -26.58
N LEU A 61 -10.70 63.29 -27.49
CA LEU A 61 -11.30 62.05 -27.98
C LEU A 61 -10.28 61.15 -28.67
N LYS A 62 -9.38 61.71 -29.50
CA LYS A 62 -8.28 60.94 -30.11
C LYS A 62 -7.32 60.36 -29.07
N LYS A 63 -7.00 61.13 -28.03
CA LYS A 63 -6.18 60.66 -26.92
C LYS A 63 -6.86 59.52 -26.15
N ASN A 64 -8.13 59.68 -25.80
CA ASN A 64 -8.93 58.67 -25.11
C ASN A 64 -9.09 57.39 -25.96
N LEU A 65 -9.27 57.53 -27.28
CA LEU A 65 -9.32 56.41 -28.21
C LEU A 65 -7.97 55.66 -28.21
N SER A 66 -6.85 56.38 -28.30
CA SER A 66 -5.51 55.80 -28.26
C SER A 66 -5.25 55.07 -26.94
N GLU A 67 -5.62 55.66 -25.79
CA GLU A 67 -5.47 55.04 -24.47
C GLU A 67 -6.33 53.78 -24.33
N SER A 68 -7.57 53.81 -24.83
CA SER A 68 -8.46 52.64 -24.85
C SER A 68 -7.91 51.52 -25.73
N LEU A 69 -7.30 51.86 -26.87
CA LEU A 69 -6.69 50.89 -27.79
C LEU A 69 -5.45 50.23 -27.15
N THR A 70 -4.62 51.01 -26.45
CA THR A 70 -3.49 50.45 -25.68
C THR A 70 -3.96 49.55 -24.53
N ASN A 71 -5.05 49.91 -23.83
CA ASN A 71 -5.62 49.07 -22.78
C ASN A 71 -6.20 47.76 -23.34
N LEU A 72 -6.83 47.82 -24.51
CA LEU A 72 -7.35 46.63 -25.19
C LEU A 72 -6.22 45.69 -25.60
N GLN A 73 -5.11 46.23 -26.14
CA GLN A 73 -3.92 45.44 -26.46
C GLN A 73 -3.26 44.82 -25.22
N ASP A 74 -3.18 45.55 -24.11
CA ASP A 74 -2.66 45.00 -22.84
C ASP A 74 -3.57 43.89 -22.29
N LEU A 75 -4.88 44.11 -22.26
CA LEU A 75 -5.86 43.09 -21.85
C LEU A 75 -5.77 41.84 -22.73
N GLN A 76 -5.63 42.00 -24.04
CA GLN A 76 -5.48 40.89 -24.97
C GLN A 76 -4.17 40.13 -24.73
N ARG A 77 -3.06 40.84 -24.50
CA ARG A 77 -1.78 40.21 -24.12
C ARG A 77 -1.87 39.46 -22.78
N ARG A 78 -2.58 40.01 -21.79
CA ARG A 78 -2.80 39.35 -20.49
C ARG A 78 -3.68 38.11 -20.63
N LEU A 79 -4.68 38.16 -21.50
CA LEU A 79 -5.51 37.01 -21.85
C LEU A 79 -4.66 35.90 -22.50
N ASP A 80 -3.82 36.25 -23.48
CA ASP A 80 -2.93 35.28 -24.15
C ASP A 80 -1.94 34.63 -23.17
N ILE A 81 -1.35 35.41 -22.27
CA ILE A 81 -0.48 34.87 -21.21
C ILE A 81 -1.27 33.93 -20.28
N SER A 82 -2.49 34.31 -19.90
CA SER A 82 -3.35 33.48 -19.06
C SER A 82 -3.74 32.17 -19.75
N LEU A 83 -4.09 32.21 -21.03
CA LEU A 83 -4.43 31.01 -21.83
C LEU A 83 -3.22 30.09 -21.97
N LYS A 84 -2.03 30.65 -22.22
CA LYS A 84 -0.78 29.88 -22.32
C LYS A 84 -0.40 29.23 -20.98
N ASN A 85 -0.51 29.96 -19.87
CA ASN A 85 -0.28 29.40 -18.54
C ASN A 85 -1.27 28.27 -18.20
N ASN A 86 -2.54 28.42 -18.59
CA ASN A 86 -3.56 27.41 -18.36
C ASN A 86 -3.29 26.13 -19.21
N GLN A 87 -2.82 26.29 -20.45
CA GLN A 87 -2.36 25.17 -21.27
C GLN A 87 -1.13 24.46 -20.68
N GLU A 88 -0.16 25.20 -20.15
CA GLU A 88 1.01 24.61 -19.47
C GLU A 88 0.63 23.88 -18.18
N LEU A 89 -0.30 24.43 -17.39
CA LEU A 89 -0.85 23.77 -16.21
C LEU A 89 -1.57 22.47 -16.57
N ASN A 90 -2.41 22.48 -17.61
CA ASN A 90 -3.09 21.28 -18.09
C ASN A 90 -2.10 20.20 -18.56
N ARG A 91 -1.02 20.57 -19.27
CA ARG A 91 0.03 19.62 -19.65
C ARG A 91 0.76 19.03 -18.44
N LYS A 92 1.03 19.84 -17.41
CA LYS A 92 1.61 19.35 -16.15
C LYS A 92 0.65 18.41 -15.42
N LEU A 93 -0.62 18.75 -15.35
CA LEU A 93 -1.66 17.91 -14.74
C LEU A 93 -1.76 16.55 -15.44
N GLN A 94 -1.77 16.55 -16.78
CA GLN A 94 -1.80 15.34 -17.58
C GLN A 94 -0.54 14.48 -17.39
N SER A 95 0.64 15.11 -17.35
CA SER A 95 1.90 14.40 -17.07
C SER A 95 1.94 13.80 -15.66
N ILE A 96 1.40 14.50 -14.65
CA ILE A 96 1.28 13.97 -13.28
C ILE A 96 0.28 12.82 -13.24
N GLN A 97 -0.86 12.92 -13.93
CA GLN A 97 -1.82 11.81 -14.06
C GLN A 97 -1.19 10.58 -14.70
N GLU A 98 -0.46 10.74 -15.80
CA GLU A 98 0.23 9.62 -16.47
C GLU A 98 1.30 9.00 -15.55
N SER A 99 2.07 9.83 -14.84
CA SER A 99 3.06 9.36 -13.86
C SER A 99 2.41 8.58 -12.70
N ASN A 100 1.33 9.11 -12.14
CA ASN A 100 0.60 8.46 -11.04
C ASN A 100 -0.06 7.16 -11.51
N GLN A 101 -0.62 7.14 -12.72
CA GLN A 101 -1.23 5.95 -13.30
C GLN A 101 -0.20 4.87 -13.59
N ASN A 102 1.01 5.24 -14.02
CA ASN A 102 2.13 4.32 -14.17
C ASN A 102 2.61 3.77 -12.81
N SER A 103 2.71 4.62 -11.78
CA SER A 103 3.06 4.18 -10.42
C SER A 103 2.01 3.22 -9.86
N PHE A 104 0.72 3.55 -10.02
CA PHE A 104 -0.38 2.70 -9.58
C PHE A 104 -0.41 1.37 -10.34
N ASN A 105 -0.15 1.37 -11.65
CA ASN A 105 -0.05 0.14 -12.42
C ASN A 105 1.12 -0.73 -11.97
N PHE A 106 2.27 -0.12 -11.64
CA PHE A 106 3.43 -0.84 -11.11
C PHE A 106 3.13 -1.47 -9.75
N GLU A 107 2.49 -0.73 -8.84
CA GLU A 107 2.08 -1.22 -7.52
C GLU A 107 1.03 -2.32 -7.63
N LEU A 108 0.04 -2.17 -8.53
CA LEU A 108 -0.97 -3.19 -8.81
C LEU A 108 -0.35 -4.46 -9.41
N GLN A 109 0.69 -4.32 -10.24
CA GLN A 109 1.43 -5.45 -10.80
C GLN A 109 2.28 -6.15 -9.73
N SER A 110 2.88 -5.38 -8.80
CA SER A 110 3.60 -5.89 -7.63
C SER A 110 2.67 -6.65 -6.69
N LEU A 111 1.51 -6.08 -6.34
CA LEU A 111 0.50 -6.72 -5.51
C LEU A 111 -0.06 -7.98 -6.16
N LYS A 112 -0.32 -7.98 -7.47
CA LYS A 112 -0.70 -9.20 -8.20
C LYS A 112 0.37 -10.28 -8.13
N ARG A 113 1.64 -9.91 -8.19
CA ARG A 113 2.75 -10.87 -8.08
C ARG A 113 2.81 -11.46 -6.67
N GLN A 114 2.69 -10.63 -5.63
CA GLN A 114 2.64 -11.09 -4.23
C GLN A 114 1.41 -11.98 -3.96
N LEU A 115 0.24 -11.61 -4.50
CA LEU A 115 -0.98 -12.42 -4.38
C LEU A 115 -0.79 -13.80 -5.03
N ASN A 116 -0.19 -13.85 -6.22
CA ASN A 116 0.08 -15.11 -6.91
C ASN A 116 1.10 -15.98 -6.16
N GLU A 117 2.16 -15.36 -5.62
CA GLU A 117 3.16 -16.06 -4.81
C GLU A 117 2.53 -16.62 -3.52
N ASN A 118 1.67 -15.85 -2.86
CA ASN A 118 0.96 -16.31 -1.68
C ASN A 118 -0.06 -17.42 -1.99
N ASN A 119 -0.77 -17.32 -3.12
CA ASN A 119 -1.67 -18.37 -3.59
C ASN A 119 -0.91 -19.67 -3.92
N GLU A 120 0.27 -19.57 -4.52
CA GLU A 120 1.12 -20.74 -4.81
C GLU A 120 1.65 -21.38 -3.52
N ASN A 121 2.00 -20.57 -2.51
CA ASN A 121 2.41 -21.07 -1.20
C ASN A 121 1.25 -21.73 -0.44
N HIS A 122 0.06 -21.12 -0.45
CA HIS A 122 -1.13 -21.73 0.14
C HIS A 122 -1.53 -23.02 -0.58
N ALA A 123 -1.40 -23.09 -1.91
CA ALA A 123 -1.63 -24.33 -2.64
C ALA A 123 -0.68 -25.46 -2.20
N LYS A 124 0.61 -25.14 -2.01
CA LYS A 124 1.61 -26.09 -1.47
C LYS A 124 1.27 -26.54 -0.05
N GLU A 125 0.86 -25.62 0.82
CA GLU A 125 0.46 -25.92 2.21
C GLU A 125 -0.79 -26.81 2.25
N VAL A 126 -1.77 -26.56 1.37
CA VAL A 126 -2.96 -27.41 1.23
C VAL A 126 -2.59 -28.81 0.73
N GLU A 127 -1.69 -28.92 -0.26
CA GLU A 127 -1.19 -30.23 -0.72
C GLU A 127 -0.45 -31.00 0.39
N GLU A 128 0.33 -30.31 1.23
CA GLU A 128 1.04 -30.91 2.36
C GLU A 128 0.08 -31.36 3.47
N LEU A 129 -0.90 -30.54 3.82
CA LEU A 129 -1.96 -30.91 4.76
C LEU A 129 -2.79 -32.08 4.24
N GLN A 130 -3.09 -32.12 2.94
CA GLN A 130 -3.81 -33.24 2.33
C GLN A 130 -3.00 -34.54 2.39
N ARG A 131 -1.69 -34.50 2.11
CA ARG A 131 -0.80 -35.67 2.31
C ARG A 131 -0.81 -36.13 3.76
N ASN A 132 -0.72 -35.20 4.71
CA ASN A 132 -0.77 -35.53 6.14
C ASN A 132 -2.11 -36.17 6.54
N ILE A 133 -3.23 -35.74 5.95
CA ILE A 133 -4.54 -36.38 6.16
C ILE A 133 -4.54 -37.80 5.58
N ASP A 134 -4.02 -38.00 4.38
CA ASP A 134 -3.98 -39.31 3.72
C ASP A 134 -3.08 -40.29 4.48
N ASP A 135 -1.91 -39.84 4.95
CA ASP A 135 -0.98 -40.64 5.77
C ASP A 135 -1.60 -41.02 7.13
N ASN A 136 -2.28 -40.07 7.78
CA ASN A 136 -3.01 -40.34 9.02
C ASN A 136 -4.18 -41.29 8.80
N ALA A 137 -4.92 -41.17 7.70
CA ALA A 137 -6.00 -42.08 7.35
C ALA A 137 -5.48 -43.50 7.10
N ALA A 138 -4.32 -43.64 6.45
CA ALA A 138 -3.65 -44.92 6.25
C ALA A 138 -3.20 -45.54 7.59
N ALA A 139 -2.60 -44.75 8.48
CA ALA A 139 -2.20 -45.19 9.81
C ALA A 139 -3.39 -45.64 10.66
N LEU A 140 -4.50 -44.91 10.60
CA LEU A 140 -5.74 -45.21 11.33
C LEU A 140 -6.38 -46.52 10.81
N SER A 141 -6.39 -46.73 9.49
CA SER A 141 -6.82 -48.00 8.87
C SER A 141 -5.97 -49.19 9.33
N GLU A 142 -4.65 -49.01 9.43
CA GLU A 142 -3.75 -50.05 9.92
C GLU A 142 -3.96 -50.34 11.41
N MET A 143 -4.16 -49.31 12.24
CA MET A 143 -4.51 -49.47 13.65
C MET A 143 -5.83 -50.21 13.83
N GLN A 144 -6.85 -49.92 13.01
CA GLN A 144 -8.13 -50.63 13.04
C GLN A 144 -7.97 -52.12 12.70
N LYS A 145 -7.11 -52.48 11.74
CA LYS A 145 -6.78 -53.89 11.46
C LYS A 145 -6.10 -54.55 12.65
N GLN A 146 -5.17 -53.87 13.31
CA GLN A 146 -4.49 -54.41 14.49
C GLN A 146 -5.46 -54.63 15.66
N ILE A 147 -6.38 -53.70 15.89
CA ILE A 147 -7.46 -53.84 16.89
C ILE A 147 -8.36 -55.04 16.53
N ALA A 148 -8.74 -55.21 15.26
CA ALA A 148 -9.55 -56.36 14.83
C ALA A 148 -8.83 -57.70 15.06
N ILE A 149 -7.52 -57.77 14.79
CA ILE A 149 -6.69 -58.95 15.08
C ILE A 149 -6.61 -59.21 16.59
N ALA A 150 -6.39 -58.18 17.40
CA ALA A 150 -6.32 -58.29 18.86
C ALA A 150 -7.65 -58.77 19.45
N ASN A 151 -8.78 -58.25 18.98
CA ASN A 151 -10.11 -58.69 19.39
C ASN A 151 -10.36 -60.15 18.99
N SER A 152 -10.00 -60.55 17.76
CA SER A 152 -10.05 -61.94 17.29
C SER A 152 -9.25 -62.90 18.18
N LEU A 153 -8.02 -62.51 18.57
CA LEU A 153 -7.20 -63.30 19.49
C LEU A 153 -7.81 -63.35 20.89
N THR A 154 -8.32 -62.23 21.38
CA THR A 154 -8.99 -62.13 22.69
C THR A 154 -10.18 -63.07 22.75
N SER A 155 -11.04 -63.08 21.72
CA SER A 155 -12.17 -64.00 21.61
C SER A 155 -11.73 -65.46 21.52
N LYS A 156 -10.66 -65.77 20.79
CA LYS A 156 -10.09 -67.14 20.75
C LYS A 156 -9.58 -67.58 22.12
N THR A 157 -8.88 -66.70 22.85
CA THR A 157 -8.37 -66.99 24.19
C THR A 157 -9.51 -67.20 25.18
N ILE A 158 -10.55 -66.36 25.14
CA ILE A 158 -11.77 -66.53 25.95
C ILE A 158 -12.43 -67.88 25.63
N ASN A 159 -12.64 -68.21 24.35
CA ASN A 159 -13.26 -69.48 23.96
C ASN A 159 -12.43 -70.69 24.42
N LEU A 160 -11.10 -70.64 24.28
CA LEU A 160 -10.21 -71.70 24.78
C LEU A 160 -10.27 -71.82 26.30
N ALA A 161 -10.31 -70.70 27.02
CA ALA A 161 -10.44 -70.68 28.46
C ALA A 161 -11.80 -71.23 28.92
N ASN A 162 -12.88 -70.88 28.22
CA ASN A 162 -14.22 -71.41 28.50
C ASN A 162 -14.26 -72.93 28.38
N VAL A 163 -13.59 -73.48 27.36
CA VAL A 163 -13.49 -74.93 27.15
C VAL A 163 -12.59 -75.59 28.21
N PHE A 164 -11.48 -74.95 28.59
CA PHE A 164 -10.50 -75.55 29.49
C PHE A 164 -10.96 -75.54 30.96
N PHE A 165 -11.58 -74.45 31.42
CA PHE A 165 -12.02 -74.29 32.81
C PHE A 165 -13.48 -74.69 33.03
N GLU A 166 -14.23 -74.98 31.96
CA GLU A 166 -15.67 -75.25 32.01
C GLU A 166 -16.48 -74.12 32.66
N VAL A 167 -15.97 -72.89 32.57
CA VAL A 167 -16.60 -71.66 33.11
C VAL A 167 -16.71 -70.67 31.96
N GLU A 168 -17.89 -70.08 31.76
CA GLU A 168 -18.07 -69.02 30.76
C GLU A 168 -17.47 -67.69 31.26
N PHE A 169 -16.43 -67.22 30.59
CA PHE A 169 -15.83 -65.90 30.77
C PHE A 169 -16.43 -64.92 29.75
N PRO A 170 -17.15 -63.88 30.18
CA PRO A 170 -17.73 -62.88 29.26
C PRO A 170 -16.68 -61.94 28.64
N ASP A 171 -15.53 -61.73 29.29
CA ASP A 171 -14.44 -60.92 28.76
C ASP A 171 -13.07 -61.39 29.27
N ILE A 172 -11.99 -60.82 28.72
CA ILE A 172 -10.62 -61.18 29.09
C ILE A 172 -10.29 -60.80 30.54
N PHE A 173 -10.99 -59.80 31.09
CA PHE A 173 -10.80 -59.30 32.45
C PHE A 173 -11.42 -60.25 33.48
N SER A 174 -12.57 -60.84 33.19
CA SER A 174 -13.20 -61.87 34.02
C SER A 174 -12.39 -63.16 34.03
N LEU A 175 -11.78 -63.54 32.90
CA LEU A 175 -10.75 -64.60 32.88
C LEU A 175 -9.54 -64.24 33.75
N HIS A 176 -9.02 -63.02 33.65
CA HIS A 176 -7.89 -62.57 34.45
C HIS A 176 -8.22 -62.54 35.95
N SER A 177 -9.41 -62.07 36.33
CA SER A 177 -9.88 -62.05 37.72
C SER A 177 -10.02 -63.47 38.27
N PHE A 178 -10.61 -64.38 37.49
CA PHE A 178 -10.74 -65.78 37.87
C PHE A 178 -9.37 -66.41 38.13
N LEU A 179 -8.39 -66.19 37.25
CA LEU A 179 -7.01 -66.69 37.44
C LEU A 179 -6.29 -66.03 38.63
N SER A 180 -6.67 -64.81 38.99
CA SER A 180 -6.08 -64.06 40.11
C SER A 180 -6.66 -64.49 41.47
N ASP A 181 -7.91 -64.95 41.52
CA ASP A 181 -8.62 -65.32 42.75
C ASP A 181 -8.40 -66.80 43.20
N VAL A 182 -7.69 -67.63 42.41
CA VAL A 182 -7.42 -69.05 42.76
C VAL A 182 -6.41 -69.23 43.93
N ARG A 183 -5.92 -68.15 44.53
CA ARG A 183 -5.09 -68.24 45.74
C ARG A 183 -5.97 -68.46 46.97
N ASN A 184 -6.31 -69.73 47.26
CA ASN A 184 -6.45 -70.32 48.62
C ASN A 184 -7.42 -71.52 48.67
N LYS A 185 -7.00 -72.70 48.18
CA LYS A 185 -7.43 -74.01 48.72
C LYS A 185 -6.31 -75.05 48.52
N PRO A 186 -5.91 -75.82 49.55
CA PRO A 186 -5.07 -76.99 49.39
C PRO A 186 -5.96 -78.22 49.10
N VAL A 187 -5.54 -79.12 48.20
CA VAL A 187 -5.68 -80.60 48.29
C VAL A 187 -5.31 -81.29 46.94
N GLN A 188 -4.30 -82.18 47.07
CA GLN A 188 -4.07 -83.51 46.47
C GLN A 188 -3.80 -83.76 44.96
N THR A 189 -2.56 -84.26 44.75
CA THR A 189 -2.07 -85.37 43.90
C THR A 189 -2.42 -85.44 42.40
N THR A 190 -1.40 -85.06 41.58
CA THR A 190 -0.82 -85.70 40.36
C THR A 190 -1.75 -86.32 39.30
N PRO A 191 -1.49 -86.05 38.00
CA PRO A 191 -0.46 -86.86 37.30
C PRO A 191 0.62 -86.02 36.59
N GLU A 192 1.81 -86.61 36.51
CA GLU A 192 2.99 -86.12 35.81
C GLU A 192 2.68 -85.75 34.34
N ILE A 193 2.92 -84.47 34.01
CA ILE A 193 2.96 -84.00 32.63
C ILE A 193 4.40 -84.13 32.14
N GLN A 194 4.68 -85.24 31.47
CA GLN A 194 5.81 -85.36 30.55
C GLN A 194 5.45 -84.63 29.26
N ASN A 195 5.89 -83.37 29.09
CA ASN A 195 6.10 -82.81 27.75
C ASN A 195 7.10 -81.63 27.78
N ILE A 196 8.39 -81.94 27.87
CA ILE A 196 9.48 -80.94 27.92
C ILE A 196 9.92 -80.49 26.51
N GLN A 197 9.60 -81.25 25.44
CA GLN A 197 10.05 -80.91 24.08
C GLN A 197 9.14 -79.92 23.33
N ASP A 198 7.83 -79.94 23.53
CA ASP A 198 6.92 -78.96 22.90
C ASP A 198 7.09 -77.54 23.51
N ASN A 199 7.46 -77.48 24.80
CA ASN A 199 7.78 -76.23 25.47
C ASN A 199 9.09 -75.62 24.97
N GLU A 200 10.09 -76.40 24.55
CA GLU A 200 11.32 -75.86 23.96
C GLU A 200 11.07 -75.23 22.58
N LEU A 201 10.22 -75.83 21.75
CA LEU A 201 9.84 -75.25 20.46
C LEU A 201 9.07 -73.94 20.66
N LEU A 202 8.12 -73.92 21.60
CA LEU A 202 7.37 -72.72 21.95
C LEU A 202 8.28 -71.64 22.57
N LEU A 203 9.22 -72.02 23.44
CA LEU A 203 10.21 -71.12 24.02
C LEU A 203 11.14 -70.54 22.94
N THR A 204 11.49 -71.33 21.93
CA THR A 204 12.32 -70.87 20.81
C THR A 204 11.53 -69.94 19.89
N GLN A 205 10.26 -70.23 19.60
CA GLN A 205 9.38 -69.33 18.85
C GLN A 205 9.10 -68.03 19.60
N LEU A 206 8.91 -68.09 20.92
CA LEU A 206 8.74 -66.92 21.79
C LEU A 206 10.03 -66.10 21.88
N LYS A 207 11.20 -66.73 22.00
CA LYS A 207 12.51 -66.04 21.92
C LYS A 207 12.70 -65.36 20.56
N THR A 208 12.27 -65.99 19.47
CA THR A 208 12.37 -65.42 18.12
C THR A 208 11.41 -64.24 17.94
N LYS A 209 10.18 -64.33 18.44
CA LYS A 209 9.21 -63.21 18.46
C LYS A 209 9.70 -62.08 19.37
N LEU A 210 10.24 -62.40 20.54
CA LEU A 210 10.81 -61.42 21.47
C LEU A 210 12.00 -60.68 20.84
N ASN A 211 12.87 -61.38 20.11
CA ASN A 211 13.98 -60.74 19.39
C ASN A 211 13.51 -59.88 18.23
N LYS A 212 12.49 -60.31 17.46
CA LYS A 212 11.87 -59.47 16.42
C LYS A 212 11.27 -58.20 17.02
N GLU A 213 10.60 -58.30 18.17
CA GLU A 213 10.00 -57.14 18.82
C GLU A 213 11.02 -56.25 19.52
N LYS A 214 12.13 -56.81 20.03
CA LYS A 214 13.30 -56.01 20.46
C LYS A 214 13.95 -55.25 19.29
N GLN A 215 14.08 -55.87 18.12
CA GLN A 215 14.59 -55.18 16.93
C GLN A 215 13.63 -54.10 16.44
N LYS A 216 12.32 -54.36 16.46
CA LYS A 216 11.29 -53.37 16.12
C LYS A 216 11.28 -52.21 17.11
N TYR A 217 11.42 -52.48 18.40
CA TYR A 217 11.58 -51.46 19.44
C TYR A 217 12.84 -50.62 19.24
N GLN A 218 13.97 -51.25 18.88
CA GLN A 218 15.19 -50.51 18.53
C GLN A 218 15.00 -49.62 17.30
N ARG A 219 14.30 -50.08 16.26
CA ARG A 219 13.95 -49.24 15.09
C ARG A 219 13.05 -48.07 15.48
N LEU A 220 11.95 -48.33 16.20
CA LEU A 220 11.07 -47.30 16.74
C LEU A 220 11.80 -46.28 17.61
N LYS A 221 12.80 -46.73 18.40
CA LYS A 221 13.63 -45.84 19.21
C LYS A 221 14.53 -44.95 18.35
N VAL A 222 15.09 -45.47 17.26
CA VAL A 222 15.88 -44.69 16.29
C VAL A 222 14.98 -43.72 15.52
N ASP A 223 13.80 -44.15 15.07
CA ASP A 223 12.85 -43.31 14.35
C ASP A 223 12.32 -42.17 15.25
N HIS A 224 12.00 -42.46 16.51
CA HIS A 224 11.62 -41.45 17.50
C HIS A 224 12.76 -40.46 17.75
N PHE A 225 14.02 -40.93 17.82
CA PHE A 225 15.17 -40.04 17.96
C PHE A 225 15.38 -39.16 16.72
N SER A 226 15.18 -39.69 15.52
CA SER A 226 15.22 -38.93 14.27
C SER A 226 14.12 -37.86 14.24
N GLN A 227 12.87 -38.23 14.55
CA GLN A 227 11.76 -37.28 14.62
C GLN A 227 11.99 -36.19 15.69
N GLN A 228 12.58 -36.55 16.83
CA GLN A 228 12.94 -35.59 17.86
C GLN A 228 14.01 -34.60 17.37
N GLN A 229 14.99 -35.08 16.58
CA GLN A 229 16.03 -34.24 16.00
C GLN A 229 15.47 -33.31 14.92
N ASP A 230 14.56 -33.79 14.07
CA ASP A 230 13.87 -32.99 13.06
C ASP A 230 12.98 -31.91 13.71
N PHE A 231 12.25 -32.27 14.76
CA PHE A 231 11.44 -31.30 15.52
C PHE A 231 12.32 -30.22 16.16
N GLN A 232 13.48 -30.61 16.69
CA GLN A 232 14.44 -29.67 17.28
C GLN A 232 15.08 -28.76 16.23
N PHE A 233 15.32 -29.27 15.01
CA PHE A 233 15.77 -28.46 13.88
C PHE A 233 14.69 -27.43 13.47
N GLN A 234 13.43 -27.85 13.35
CA GLN A 234 12.32 -26.95 13.05
C GLN A 234 12.13 -25.87 14.13
N LEU A 235 12.28 -26.23 15.41
CA LEU A 235 12.22 -25.27 16.52
C LEU A 235 13.31 -24.20 16.40
N ASN A 236 14.56 -24.62 16.13
CA ASN A 236 15.68 -23.70 15.91
C ASN A 236 15.47 -22.79 14.69
N GLU A 237 14.85 -23.31 13.62
CA GLU A 237 14.54 -22.53 12.42
C GLU A 237 13.43 -21.49 12.70
N LYS A 238 12.42 -21.86 13.49
CA LYS A 238 11.38 -20.92 13.95
C LYS A 238 11.94 -19.88 14.90
N ASP A 239 12.84 -20.23 15.81
CA ASP A 239 13.52 -19.28 16.69
C ASP A 239 14.40 -18.30 15.91
N ARG A 240 15.03 -18.77 14.82
CA ARG A 240 15.76 -17.89 13.90
C ARG A 240 14.82 -16.91 13.19
N GLN A 241 13.68 -17.37 12.70
CA GLN A 241 12.66 -16.51 12.08
C GLN A 241 12.11 -15.48 13.08
N ILE A 242 11.84 -15.89 14.32
CA ILE A 242 11.41 -14.98 15.40
C ILE A 242 12.49 -13.93 15.68
N SER A 243 13.76 -14.32 15.70
CA SER A 243 14.89 -13.40 15.89
C SER A 243 15.00 -12.39 14.75
N GLU A 244 14.88 -12.83 13.50
CA GLU A 244 14.89 -11.96 12.31
C GLU A 244 13.70 -10.96 12.31
N ILE A 245 12.51 -11.41 12.70
CA ILE A 245 11.32 -10.55 12.82
C ILE A 245 11.51 -9.54 13.97
N THR A 246 12.06 -9.98 15.10
CA THR A 246 12.31 -9.11 16.26
C THR A 246 13.31 -8.01 15.92
N GLU A 247 14.38 -8.34 15.19
CA GLU A 247 15.37 -7.37 14.71
C GLU A 247 14.76 -6.36 13.73
N ARG A 248 13.92 -6.81 12.78
CA ARG A 248 13.19 -5.92 11.85
C ARG A 248 12.23 -4.99 12.60
N LEU A 249 11.51 -5.50 13.59
CA LEU A 249 10.61 -4.71 14.42
C LEU A 249 11.39 -3.64 15.20
N GLN A 250 12.53 -4.01 15.78
CA GLN A 250 13.37 -3.09 16.55
C GLN A 250 13.97 -2.00 15.65
N LYS A 251 14.35 -2.34 14.42
CA LYS A 251 14.79 -1.37 13.42
C LYS A 251 13.66 -0.40 13.05
N ALA A 252 12.46 -0.89 12.77
CA ALA A 252 11.30 -0.05 12.46
C ALA A 252 10.93 0.89 13.63
N ILE A 253 11.03 0.41 14.88
CA ILE A 253 10.83 1.24 16.08
C ILE A 253 11.89 2.35 16.15
N SER A 254 13.16 2.05 15.87
CA SER A 254 14.23 3.06 15.88
C SER A 254 14.05 4.11 14.79
N GLU A 255 13.66 3.71 13.57
CA GLU A 255 13.38 4.62 12.45
C GLU A 255 12.16 5.52 12.76
N ASN A 256 11.11 4.97 13.37
CA ASN A 256 9.93 5.74 13.76
C ASN A 256 10.24 6.76 14.87
N ASN A 257 11.06 6.37 15.86
CA ASN A 257 11.51 7.28 16.91
C ASN A 257 12.38 8.43 16.35
N GLU A 258 13.24 8.14 15.37
CA GLU A 258 14.04 9.17 14.69
C GLU A 258 13.16 10.15 13.89
N GLN A 259 12.14 9.64 13.19
CA GLN A 259 11.14 10.48 12.52
C GLN A 259 10.36 11.34 13.52
N GLN A 260 9.93 10.76 14.64
CA GLN A 260 9.21 11.49 15.69
C GLN A 260 10.05 12.62 16.28
N LEU A 261 11.34 12.35 16.56
CA LEU A 261 12.28 13.37 17.03
C LEU A 261 12.48 14.48 15.98
N ASN A 262 12.52 14.13 14.69
CA ASN A 262 12.62 15.11 13.61
C ASN A 262 11.37 16.00 13.53
N TYR A 263 10.17 15.43 13.70
CA TYR A 263 8.93 16.21 13.78
C TYR A 263 8.89 17.11 15.02
N GLU A 264 9.33 16.63 16.19
CA GLU A 264 9.42 17.45 17.40
C GLU A 264 10.41 18.63 17.25
N ASN A 265 11.53 18.41 16.57
CA ASN A 265 12.49 19.47 16.25
C ASN A 265 11.89 20.49 15.29
N GLN A 266 11.19 20.07 14.24
CA GLN A 266 10.50 20.97 13.31
C GLN A 266 9.40 21.79 14.01
N ILE A 267 8.63 21.17 14.91
CA ILE A 267 7.62 21.86 15.72
C ILE A 267 8.28 22.89 16.65
N SER A 268 9.45 22.56 17.21
CA SER A 268 10.21 23.45 18.09
C SER A 268 10.78 24.65 17.33
N GLU A 269 11.27 24.47 16.10
CA GLU A 269 11.72 25.56 15.24
C GLU A 269 10.58 26.52 14.84
N LEU A 270 9.37 25.99 14.63
CA LEU A 270 8.19 26.80 14.30
C LEU A 270 7.67 27.62 15.50
N LYS A 271 7.93 27.19 16.75
CA LYS A 271 7.52 27.92 17.96
C LYS A 271 8.41 29.13 18.30
N ILE A 272 9.63 29.22 17.76
CA ILE A 272 10.60 30.28 18.10
C ILE A 272 10.39 31.58 17.29
N LYS A 273 9.54 31.58 16.25
CA LYS A 273 9.23 32.80 15.46
C LYS A 273 7.86 33.40 15.78
N LYS A 274 7.67 33.94 16.99
CA LYS A 274 6.60 34.93 17.25
C LYS A 274 7.20 36.33 17.31
N PRO A 275 6.77 37.28 16.46
CA PRO A 275 7.24 38.65 16.54
C PRO A 275 6.60 39.34 17.75
N THR A 276 7.47 39.89 18.60
CA THR A 276 7.16 40.71 19.76
C THR A 276 6.36 41.95 19.34
N ARG A 277 5.08 42.01 19.72
CA ARG A 277 4.18 43.14 19.47
C ARG A 277 4.37 44.17 20.57
N ASN A 278 4.98 45.32 20.24
CA ASN A 278 5.07 46.49 21.11
C ASN A 278 4.15 47.60 20.60
N ALA A 279 3.54 48.30 21.57
CA ALA A 279 2.82 49.58 21.52
C ALA A 279 1.41 49.59 20.88
N SER A 280 0.46 50.44 21.27
CA SER A 280 0.08 51.23 22.46
C SER A 280 -1.16 52.04 22.01
N VAL A 281 -1.97 52.58 22.95
CA VAL A 281 -2.80 53.81 22.77
C VAL A 281 -4.09 53.64 21.90
N GLN A 282 -5.30 54.13 22.20
CA GLN A 282 -5.86 54.92 23.30
C GLN A 282 -7.39 54.75 23.37
N VAL A 283 -7.88 54.80 24.60
CA VAL A 283 -9.19 55.25 25.13
C VAL A 283 -9.86 56.39 24.35
N ILE A 284 -11.15 56.25 23.96
CA ILE A 284 -12.16 57.33 23.97
C ILE A 284 -13.54 56.77 24.36
N SER A 285 -14.12 57.39 25.39
CA SER A 285 -15.45 57.18 25.98
C SER A 285 -16.34 58.42 25.75
N VAL A 286 -17.55 58.30 25.19
CA VAL A 286 -18.68 59.29 25.27
C VAL A 286 -19.98 58.53 24.89
N ILE A 287 -20.86 58.12 25.82
CA ILE A 287 -22.04 58.80 26.42
C ILE A 287 -23.30 58.88 25.50
N ASN A 288 -24.33 58.12 25.90
CA ASN A 288 -25.81 58.31 25.93
C ASN A 288 -26.57 58.74 24.64
N THR A 289 -27.82 58.34 24.36
CA THR A 289 -29.05 58.26 25.20
C THR A 289 -30.20 57.51 24.46
N THR A 290 -31.04 56.80 25.25
CA THR A 290 -32.52 56.58 25.17
C THR A 290 -33.13 55.83 23.96
N GLU A 291 -33.54 54.55 24.08
CA GLU A 291 -34.84 54.01 24.59
C GLU A 291 -36.02 54.12 23.58
N PRO A 292 -37.13 53.33 23.67
CA PRO A 292 -37.26 51.89 23.90
C PRO A 292 -38.40 51.25 23.03
N THR A 293 -38.41 49.94 22.74
CA THR A 293 -39.69 49.17 22.74
C THR A 293 -39.48 47.66 22.87
N GLN A 294 -40.24 47.13 23.83
CA GLN A 294 -40.48 45.76 24.27
C GLN A 294 -40.81 44.76 23.15
N SER A 295 -40.41 43.49 23.30
CA SER A 295 -41.27 42.45 23.91
C SER A 295 -40.64 41.04 23.82
N SER A 296 -40.43 40.41 25.00
CA SER A 296 -40.66 38.97 25.35
C SER A 296 -40.21 37.85 24.39
N SER A 297 -39.58 36.75 24.81
CA SER A 297 -39.47 36.10 26.13
C SER A 297 -38.54 34.88 26.03
N GLU A 298 -37.68 34.70 27.04
CA GLU A 298 -37.38 33.49 27.84
C GLU A 298 -37.35 32.11 27.11
N THR A 299 -36.30 31.29 27.23
CA THR A 299 -35.87 30.67 28.51
C THR A 299 -34.39 30.25 28.55
N ASN A 300 -33.82 30.43 29.75
CA ASN A 300 -32.57 29.90 30.29
C ASN A 300 -32.43 28.36 30.17
N THR A 301 -31.21 27.84 30.02
CA THR A 301 -30.38 27.32 31.15
C THR A 301 -29.11 26.60 30.66
N ASN A 302 -28.00 26.90 31.33
CA ASN A 302 -26.85 26.04 31.64
C ASN A 302 -26.01 25.40 30.51
N ASP A 303 -24.93 26.10 30.13
CA ASP A 303 -23.71 25.47 29.60
C ASP A 303 -22.62 25.46 30.69
N ASN A 304 -22.42 24.28 31.29
CA ASN A 304 -21.23 23.94 32.05
C ASN A 304 -20.33 23.07 31.16
N ASN A 305 -19.11 23.57 30.94
CA ASN A 305 -17.86 22.83 30.71
C ASN A 305 -17.97 21.34 30.36
N THR A 306 -17.59 20.97 29.13
CA THR A 306 -16.88 19.71 28.88
C THR A 306 -15.84 19.93 27.78
N GLN A 307 -14.58 19.70 28.14
CA GLN A 307 -13.39 19.88 27.33
C GLN A 307 -13.43 19.02 26.07
N LEU A 308 -13.33 19.67 24.91
CA LEU A 308 -12.97 19.05 23.64
C LEU A 308 -11.45 18.89 23.54
N LEU A 309 -11.03 17.72 23.03
CA LEU A 309 -9.74 17.47 22.37
C LEU A 309 -10.03 16.71 21.06
N PRO A 310 -9.19 16.81 20.01
CA PRO A 310 -9.39 17.77 18.94
C PRO A 310 -9.32 17.13 17.54
N THR A 311 -10.34 17.37 16.72
CA THR A 311 -10.26 17.30 15.24
C THR A 311 -10.70 18.64 14.61
N THR A 312 -10.70 19.69 15.44
CA THR A 312 -11.26 21.02 15.16
C THR A 312 -10.28 21.98 14.47
N ASP A 313 -8.99 21.64 14.40
CA ASP A 313 -7.93 22.62 14.07
C ASP A 313 -7.98 23.10 12.61
N GLN A 314 -8.35 22.25 11.64
CA GLN A 314 -8.41 22.68 10.24
C GLN A 314 -9.67 23.49 9.91
N SER A 315 -10.82 23.13 10.48
CA SER A 315 -12.08 23.87 10.27
C SER A 315 -12.07 25.22 10.99
N GLN A 316 -11.49 25.29 12.19
CA GLN A 316 -11.29 26.55 12.90
C GLN A 316 -10.21 27.42 12.24
N ALA A 317 -9.12 26.84 11.71
CA ALA A 317 -8.12 27.60 10.95
C ALA A 317 -8.72 28.19 9.66
N ILE A 318 -9.56 27.46 8.93
CA ILE A 318 -10.24 27.98 7.74
C ILE A 318 -11.25 29.06 8.11
N LYS A 319 -12.00 28.91 9.21
CA LYS A 319 -12.90 29.97 9.71
C LYS A 319 -12.13 31.21 10.17
N ALA A 320 -11.00 31.04 10.87
CA ALA A 320 -10.15 32.13 11.32
C ALA A 320 -9.52 32.88 10.13
N LEU A 321 -9.05 32.16 9.11
CA LEU A 321 -8.52 32.76 7.87
C LEU A 321 -9.60 33.47 7.06
N LYS A 322 -10.84 32.95 7.04
CA LYS A 322 -11.98 33.63 6.40
C LYS A 322 -12.35 34.92 7.13
N ALA A 323 -12.40 34.90 8.47
CA ALA A 323 -12.65 36.09 9.28
C ALA A 323 -11.54 37.14 9.07
N GLN A 324 -10.27 36.72 9.09
CA GLN A 324 -9.14 37.61 8.86
C GLN A 324 -9.13 38.23 7.44
N ASN A 325 -9.57 37.48 6.42
CA ASN A 325 -9.75 38.01 5.07
C ASN A 325 -10.90 39.02 4.97
N ALA A 326 -11.98 38.82 5.72
CA ALA A 326 -13.08 39.78 5.77
C ALA A 326 -12.62 41.10 6.41
N ASP A 327 -11.90 41.02 7.53
CA ASP A 327 -11.37 42.20 8.24
C ASP A 327 -10.36 42.98 7.37
N LEU A 328 -9.47 42.29 6.65
CA LEU A 328 -8.52 42.93 5.73
C LEU A 328 -9.21 43.59 4.52
N LEU A 329 -10.30 43.01 4.02
CA LEU A 329 -11.08 43.60 2.93
C LEU A 329 -11.81 44.88 3.37
N GLU A 330 -12.34 44.89 4.59
CA GLU A 330 -12.95 46.06 5.22
C GLU A 330 -11.90 47.17 5.42
N GLU A 331 -10.70 46.83 5.93
CA GLU A 331 -9.61 47.77 6.15
C GLU A 331 -9.11 48.41 4.83
N ILE A 332 -9.05 47.64 3.73
CA ILE A 332 -8.71 48.17 2.40
C ILE A 332 -9.80 49.11 1.86
N LYS A 333 -11.08 48.77 2.10
CA LYS A 333 -12.20 49.62 1.68
C LYS A 333 -12.13 50.98 2.38
N ASP A 334 -11.82 50.99 3.67
CA ASP A 334 -11.64 52.23 4.44
C ASP A 334 -10.41 53.03 4.01
N LEU A 335 -9.29 52.35 3.72
CA LEU A 335 -8.09 53.00 3.19
C LEU A 335 -8.30 53.58 1.80
N LYS A 336 -9.06 52.91 0.92
CA LYS A 336 -9.46 53.46 -0.39
C LYS A 336 -10.35 54.68 -0.24
N GLN A 337 -11.35 54.62 0.63
CA GLN A 337 -12.21 55.78 0.89
C GLN A 337 -11.42 56.96 1.48
N LYS A 338 -10.45 56.71 2.37
CA LYS A 338 -9.55 57.76 2.89
C LYS A 338 -8.66 58.34 1.79
N LYS A 339 -8.09 57.50 0.93
CA LYS A 339 -7.31 57.93 -0.23
C LYS A 339 -8.15 58.81 -1.15
N ASP A 340 -9.38 58.41 -1.48
CA ASP A 340 -10.25 59.16 -2.39
C ASP A 340 -10.64 60.52 -1.78
N LYS A 341 -10.99 60.55 -0.48
CA LYS A 341 -11.23 61.80 0.27
C LYS A 341 -10.00 62.72 0.32
N LEU A 342 -8.80 62.17 0.47
CA LEU A 342 -7.55 62.95 0.45
C LEU A 342 -7.22 63.46 -0.95
N THR A 343 -7.46 62.64 -1.99
CA THR A 343 -7.23 63.02 -3.39
C THR A 343 -8.19 64.14 -3.82
N GLU A 344 -9.43 64.10 -3.33
CA GLU A 344 -10.41 65.16 -3.54
C GLU A 344 -10.05 66.46 -2.79
N LYS A 345 -9.50 66.34 -1.57
CA LYS A 345 -8.95 67.50 -0.84
C LYS A 345 -7.71 68.09 -1.53
N LEU A 346 -6.88 67.25 -2.16
CA LEU A 346 -5.68 67.67 -2.88
C LEU A 346 -5.99 68.52 -4.12
N LYS A 347 -7.14 68.27 -4.77
CA LYS A 347 -7.63 69.06 -5.90
C LYS A 347 -8.13 70.46 -5.51
N LYS A 348 -8.31 70.74 -4.21
CA LYS A 348 -8.94 71.98 -3.71
C LYS A 348 -7.98 72.90 -2.92
N LEU A 349 -6.69 72.58 -2.77
CA LEU A 349 -5.76 73.35 -1.92
C LEU A 349 -4.61 74.06 -2.68
N PRO A 350 -4.10 75.22 -2.20
CA PRO A 350 -2.97 75.95 -2.79
C PRO A 350 -1.63 75.19 -2.71
N GLN A 351 -0.74 75.50 -3.66
CA GLN A 351 0.46 74.74 -4.04
C GLN A 351 1.48 74.51 -2.90
N ASP A 352 1.58 75.40 -1.91
CA ASP A 352 2.55 75.28 -0.82
C ASP A 352 2.15 74.29 0.29
N SER A 353 0.88 73.84 0.32
CA SER A 353 0.41 72.80 1.25
C SER A 353 0.37 71.39 0.63
N GLN A 354 0.70 71.26 -0.67
CA GLN A 354 0.65 69.98 -1.39
C GLN A 354 1.77 69.01 -0.99
N GLN A 355 2.95 69.50 -0.58
CA GLN A 355 4.08 68.61 -0.24
C GLN A 355 3.80 67.68 0.95
N ASN A 356 3.12 68.16 2.00
CA ASN A 356 2.81 67.36 3.18
C ASN A 356 1.69 66.34 2.92
N LEU A 357 0.77 66.62 2.00
CA LEU A 357 -0.22 65.63 1.59
C LEU A 357 0.36 64.61 0.59
N ASP A 358 1.32 64.99 -0.25
CA ASP A 358 1.98 64.07 -1.17
C ASP A 358 2.86 63.04 -0.44
N THR A 359 3.50 63.43 0.66
CA THR A 359 4.21 62.50 1.54
C THR A 359 3.23 61.54 2.24
N GLU A 360 2.08 62.04 2.71
CA GLU A 360 1.02 61.20 3.29
C GLU A 360 0.38 60.25 2.27
N LEU A 361 0.19 60.69 1.02
CA LEU A 361 -0.30 59.85 -0.09
C LEU A 361 0.71 58.78 -0.50
N LYS A 362 2.01 59.11 -0.50
CA LYS A 362 3.07 58.11 -0.71
C LYS A 362 3.11 57.09 0.43
N ARG A 363 2.94 57.53 1.68
CA ARG A 363 2.86 56.63 2.85
C ARG A 363 1.66 55.69 2.75
N LEU A 364 0.48 56.20 2.44
CA LEU A 364 -0.75 55.41 2.25
C LEU A 364 -0.66 54.48 1.04
N LYS A 365 0.00 54.87 -0.06
CA LYS A 365 0.31 53.97 -1.18
C LYS A 365 1.23 52.82 -0.74
N GLY A 366 2.28 53.12 0.02
CA GLY A 366 3.19 52.11 0.56
C GLY A 366 2.48 51.12 1.49
N GLU A 367 1.59 51.59 2.37
CA GLU A 367 0.77 50.72 3.21
C GLU A 367 -0.22 49.86 2.40
N LEU A 368 -0.84 50.43 1.36
CA LEU A 368 -1.73 49.69 0.47
C LEU A 368 -0.98 48.59 -0.30
N ASP A 369 0.22 48.88 -0.81
CA ASP A 369 1.04 47.90 -1.53
C ASP A 369 1.56 46.79 -0.61
N PHE A 370 1.90 47.13 0.65
CA PHE A 370 2.28 46.14 1.65
C PHE A 370 1.10 45.20 1.99
N LYS A 371 -0.08 45.75 2.25
CA LYS A 371 -1.30 44.95 2.53
C LYS A 371 -1.74 44.12 1.32
N ASN A 372 -1.56 44.62 0.10
CA ASN A 372 -1.80 43.84 -1.12
C ASN A 372 -0.82 42.66 -1.25
N LYS A 373 0.45 42.82 -0.85
CA LYS A 373 1.41 41.72 -0.79
C LYS A 373 1.03 40.67 0.26
N ASP A 374 0.53 41.09 1.43
CA ASP A 374 0.06 40.17 2.47
C ASP A 374 -1.16 39.35 1.99
N ILE A 375 -2.08 39.96 1.24
CA ILE A 375 -3.22 39.25 0.63
C ILE A 375 -2.75 38.24 -0.42
N GLU A 376 -1.79 38.60 -1.28
CA GLU A 376 -1.23 37.65 -2.25
C GLU A 376 -0.54 36.48 -1.54
N SER A 377 0.22 36.75 -0.47
CA SER A 377 0.81 35.70 0.35
C SER A 377 -0.25 34.78 0.98
N MET A 378 -1.31 35.35 1.55
CA MET A 378 -2.42 34.57 2.12
C MET A 378 -3.21 33.80 1.07
N LYS A 379 -3.44 34.37 -0.12
CA LYS A 379 -4.07 33.65 -1.24
C LYS A 379 -3.25 32.44 -1.66
N LEU A 380 -1.92 32.58 -1.71
CA LEU A 380 -1.01 31.49 -2.04
C LEU A 380 -1.08 30.38 -0.97
N GLN A 381 -1.13 30.75 0.31
CA GLN A 381 -1.34 29.79 1.41
C GLN A 381 -2.72 29.11 1.35
N LEU A 382 -3.77 29.84 0.95
CA LEU A 382 -5.12 29.31 0.81
C LEU A 382 -5.24 28.37 -0.41
N MET A 383 -4.52 28.65 -1.49
CA MET A 383 -4.37 27.74 -2.63
C MET A 383 -3.62 26.47 -2.25
N ALA A 384 -2.51 26.58 -1.50
CA ALA A 384 -1.78 25.41 -1.00
C ALA A 384 -2.63 24.55 -0.06
N ALA A 385 -3.40 25.17 0.84
CA ALA A 385 -4.33 24.47 1.72
C ALA A 385 -5.48 23.78 0.94
N ARG A 386 -5.96 24.39 -0.15
CA ARG A 386 -6.96 23.77 -1.04
C ARG A 386 -6.41 22.58 -1.80
N ALA A 387 -5.20 22.68 -2.34
CA ALA A 387 -4.53 21.56 -3.02
C ALA A 387 -4.30 20.38 -2.06
N SER A 388 -3.85 20.65 -0.84
CA SER A 388 -3.69 19.63 0.20
C SER A 388 -5.03 19.00 0.61
N ASN A 389 -6.13 19.77 0.62
CA ASN A 389 -7.46 19.24 0.91
C ASN A 389 -8.02 18.41 -0.27
N GLU A 390 -7.70 18.74 -1.52
CA GLU A 390 -8.02 17.91 -2.69
C GLU A 390 -7.25 16.58 -2.66
N GLU A 391 -5.98 16.58 -2.27
CA GLU A 391 -5.20 15.34 -2.03
C GLU A 391 -5.79 14.51 -0.88
N ALA A 392 -6.21 15.15 0.22
CA ALA A 392 -6.91 14.46 1.31
C ALA A 392 -8.26 13.87 0.85
N ASN A 393 -8.96 14.53 -0.07
CA ASN A 393 -10.25 14.06 -0.56
C ASN A 393 -10.09 12.92 -1.58
N THR A 394 -9.05 12.95 -2.43
CA THR A 394 -8.74 11.84 -3.34
C THR A 394 -8.28 10.59 -2.57
N THR A 395 -7.48 10.75 -1.53
CA THR A 395 -7.10 9.64 -0.63
C THR A 395 -8.30 9.10 0.16
N PHE A 396 -9.22 9.96 0.62
CA PHE A 396 -10.47 9.53 1.25
C PHE A 396 -11.36 8.72 0.29
N ILE A 397 -11.48 9.12 -0.97
CA ILE A 397 -12.23 8.37 -1.99
C ILE A 397 -11.55 7.01 -2.26
N ALA A 398 -10.22 6.96 -2.33
CA ALA A 398 -9.47 5.71 -2.49
C ALA A 398 -9.71 4.74 -1.33
N LEU A 399 -9.61 5.23 -0.08
CA LEU A 399 -9.88 4.45 1.13
C LEU A 399 -11.35 4.00 1.21
N LYS A 400 -12.29 4.82 0.75
CA LYS A 400 -13.72 4.43 0.68
C LYS A 400 -13.93 3.27 -0.29
N ASN A 401 -13.31 3.33 -1.48
CA ASN A 401 -13.39 2.25 -2.47
C ASN A 401 -12.70 0.97 -1.97
N GLU A 402 -11.60 1.09 -1.22
CA GLU A 402 -10.93 -0.05 -0.59
C GLU A 402 -11.80 -0.70 0.49
N LYS A 403 -12.46 0.11 1.33
CA LYS A 403 -13.46 -0.37 2.30
C LYS A 403 -14.59 -1.14 1.63
N GLU A 404 -15.11 -0.65 0.51
CA GLU A 404 -16.16 -1.34 -0.27
C GLU A 404 -15.68 -2.70 -0.80
N LYS A 405 -14.46 -2.78 -1.34
CA LYS A 405 -13.85 -4.05 -1.75
C LYS A 405 -13.67 -5.04 -0.60
N ILE A 406 -13.28 -4.56 0.58
CA ILE A 406 -13.16 -5.39 1.79
C ILE A 406 -14.54 -5.93 2.21
N ILE A 407 -15.58 -5.11 2.14
CA ILE A 407 -16.96 -5.53 2.42
C ILE A 407 -17.42 -6.60 1.42
N ASP A 408 -17.16 -6.41 0.12
CA ASP A 408 -17.50 -7.42 -0.90
C ASP A 408 -16.74 -8.74 -0.69
N CYS A 409 -15.47 -8.66 -0.28
CA CYS A 409 -14.67 -9.83 0.08
C CYS A 409 -15.22 -10.54 1.32
N LEU A 410 -15.60 -9.79 2.36
CA LEU A 410 -16.24 -10.32 3.56
C LEU A 410 -17.58 -11.01 3.24
N ASN A 411 -18.41 -10.40 2.39
CA ASN A 411 -19.67 -11.00 1.95
C ASN A 411 -19.43 -12.30 1.17
N THR A 412 -18.38 -12.35 0.34
CA THR A 412 -17.99 -13.55 -0.41
C THR A 412 -17.52 -14.67 0.54
N LEU A 413 -16.67 -14.33 1.50
CA LEU A 413 -16.20 -15.25 2.55
C LEU A 413 -17.36 -15.76 3.43
N GLN A 414 -18.30 -14.88 3.77
CA GLN A 414 -19.49 -15.24 4.52
C GLN A 414 -20.41 -16.18 3.73
N GLY A 415 -20.54 -15.97 2.42
CA GLY A 415 -21.21 -16.90 1.51
C GLY A 415 -20.55 -18.28 1.49
N GLN A 416 -19.22 -18.33 1.32
CA GLN A 416 -18.44 -19.57 1.37
C GLN A 416 -18.57 -20.29 2.72
N TYR A 417 -18.61 -19.54 3.82
CA TYR A 417 -18.80 -20.10 5.16
C TYR A 417 -20.18 -20.75 5.32
N GLU A 418 -21.25 -20.11 4.85
CA GLU A 418 -22.59 -20.70 4.88
C GLU A 418 -22.69 -21.91 3.93
N ASP A 419 -22.07 -21.88 2.75
CA ASP A 419 -21.99 -23.03 1.85
C ASP A 419 -21.28 -24.21 2.53
N GLN A 420 -20.12 -23.98 3.15
CA GLN A 420 -19.40 -25.01 3.91
C GLN A 420 -20.22 -25.56 5.08
N LYS A 421 -20.96 -24.71 5.78
CA LYS A 421 -21.84 -25.12 6.89
C LYS A 421 -23.02 -25.96 6.41
N THR A 422 -23.60 -25.65 5.25
CA THR A 422 -24.63 -26.50 4.63
C THR A 422 -24.05 -27.84 4.18
N GLU A 423 -22.83 -27.86 3.63
CA GLU A 423 -22.15 -29.09 3.23
C GLU A 423 -21.78 -29.96 4.43
N ILE A 424 -21.26 -29.38 5.51
CA ILE A 424 -21.01 -30.09 6.78
C ILE A 424 -22.31 -30.68 7.33
N SER A 425 -23.41 -29.92 7.26
CA SER A 425 -24.73 -30.41 7.71
C SER A 425 -25.20 -31.60 6.85
N ARG A 426 -25.01 -31.53 5.52
CA ARG A 426 -25.30 -32.62 4.58
C ARG A 426 -24.46 -33.86 4.87
N LEU A 427 -23.14 -33.71 5.00
CA LEU A 427 -22.23 -34.80 5.33
C LEU A 427 -22.53 -35.41 6.72
N THR A 428 -22.92 -34.58 7.69
CA THR A 428 -23.32 -35.06 9.02
C THR A 428 -24.61 -35.87 8.94
N PHE A 429 -25.57 -35.45 8.11
CA PHE A 429 -26.80 -36.20 7.84
C PHE A 429 -26.49 -37.54 7.16
N GLU A 430 -25.64 -37.55 6.13
CA GLU A 430 -25.20 -38.78 5.45
C GLU A 430 -24.44 -39.74 6.39
N ARG A 431 -23.54 -39.21 7.22
CA ARG A 431 -22.83 -39.97 8.25
C ARG A 431 -23.80 -40.62 9.23
N ASN A 432 -24.80 -39.87 9.70
CA ASN A 432 -25.81 -40.39 10.61
C ASN A 432 -26.70 -41.44 9.91
N GLY A 433 -27.00 -41.25 8.62
CA GLY A 433 -27.66 -42.25 7.78
C GLY A 433 -26.87 -43.55 7.71
N LEU A 434 -25.57 -43.47 7.39
CA LEU A 434 -24.66 -44.62 7.37
C LEU A 434 -24.53 -45.28 8.75
N ALA A 435 -24.42 -44.50 9.82
CA ALA A 435 -24.38 -45.02 11.18
C ALA A 435 -25.66 -45.80 11.52
N SER A 436 -26.84 -45.29 11.13
CA SER A 436 -28.11 -46.01 11.32
C SER A 436 -28.17 -47.31 10.51
N LEU A 437 -27.59 -47.32 9.31
CA LEU A 437 -27.53 -48.48 8.42
C LEU A 437 -26.57 -49.55 8.97
N LEU A 438 -25.42 -49.13 9.50
CA LEU A 438 -24.47 -49.98 10.22
C LEU A 438 -25.08 -50.56 11.51
N GLN A 439 -25.81 -49.76 12.28
CA GLN A 439 -26.51 -50.23 13.47
C GLN A 439 -27.61 -51.23 13.09
N ARG A 440 -28.33 -51.00 11.98
CA ARG A 440 -29.34 -51.92 11.46
C ARG A 440 -28.71 -53.22 10.96
N LEU A 441 -27.57 -53.16 10.26
CA LEU A 441 -26.81 -54.34 9.86
C LEU A 441 -26.28 -55.10 11.06
N SER A 442 -25.72 -54.41 12.06
CA SER A 442 -25.27 -55.01 13.32
C SER A 442 -26.41 -55.73 14.05
N ASN A 443 -27.60 -55.12 14.11
CA ASN A 443 -28.81 -55.72 14.67
C ASN A 443 -29.30 -56.93 13.86
N ILE A 444 -29.16 -56.91 12.53
CA ILE A 444 -29.49 -58.07 11.67
C ILE A 444 -28.47 -59.20 11.90
N THR A 445 -27.18 -58.89 12.02
CA THR A 445 -26.14 -59.89 12.29
C THR A 445 -26.35 -60.56 13.64
N THR A 446 -26.64 -59.78 14.70
CA THR A 446 -26.98 -60.34 16.02
C THR A 446 -28.29 -61.12 16.01
N TYR A 447 -29.27 -60.72 15.19
CA TYR A 447 -30.52 -61.48 15.03
C TYR A 447 -30.33 -62.78 14.24
N LEU A 448 -29.39 -62.82 13.29
CA LEU A 448 -29.02 -64.04 12.55
C LEU A 448 -28.18 -64.99 13.41
N GLU A 449 -27.30 -64.47 14.27
CA GLU A 449 -26.51 -65.28 15.21
C GLU A 449 -27.36 -65.91 16.34
N HIS A 450 -28.53 -65.35 16.64
CA HIS A 450 -29.45 -65.90 17.64
C HIS A 450 -30.53 -66.84 17.08
N LYS A 451 -30.49 -67.22 15.80
CA LYS A 451 -31.55 -68.05 15.19
C LYS A 451 -31.17 -69.42 14.62
N ASP A 452 -29.92 -69.87 14.74
CA ASP A 452 -29.53 -71.21 14.29
C ASP A 452 -29.09 -72.12 15.45
N GLN A 453 -30.09 -72.71 16.12
CA GLN A 453 -29.96 -74.00 16.78
C GLN A 453 -30.85 -75.04 16.07
N LYS A 454 -30.17 -76.05 15.50
CA LYS A 454 -30.54 -77.47 15.22
C LYS A 454 -30.53 -77.94 13.74
N VAL A 455 -29.39 -78.54 13.34
CA VAL A 455 -29.13 -79.83 12.60
C VAL A 455 -30.00 -80.15 11.35
N PRO A 456 -29.46 -80.51 10.14
CA PRO A 456 -28.68 -81.75 9.91
C PRO A 456 -27.59 -81.75 8.79
N LYS A 457 -26.68 -82.74 8.85
CA LYS A 457 -25.76 -83.19 7.76
C LYS A 457 -26.56 -83.46 6.46
N PRO A 458 -26.06 -83.13 5.24
CA PRO A 458 -25.21 -84.08 4.49
C PRO A 458 -24.21 -83.51 3.44
N LEU A 459 -23.20 -84.35 3.18
CA LEU A 459 -22.45 -84.63 1.93
C LEU A 459 -21.39 -83.64 1.35
N PRO A 460 -20.16 -84.15 1.07
CA PRO A 460 -19.00 -83.39 0.58
C PRO A 460 -18.71 -83.61 -0.93
N ILE A 461 -18.39 -82.53 -1.66
CA ILE A 461 -17.88 -82.50 -3.06
C ILE A 461 -16.94 -81.26 -3.18
N ILE A 462 -15.59 -81.38 -3.10
CA ILE A 462 -14.57 -81.59 -4.18
C ILE A 462 -14.33 -80.32 -5.05
N LEU A 463 -13.25 -79.53 -4.88
CA LEU A 463 -11.88 -79.53 -5.53
C LEU A 463 -11.13 -78.21 -5.12
N PRO A 464 -9.79 -78.00 -5.31
CA PRO A 464 -8.70 -78.85 -5.82
C PRO A 464 -7.46 -78.94 -4.87
N PRO A 465 -6.42 -79.74 -5.21
CA PRO A 465 -5.54 -80.41 -4.25
C PRO A 465 -4.20 -79.69 -4.00
N SER A 466 -3.77 -79.63 -2.74
CA SER A 466 -2.36 -79.44 -2.40
C SER A 466 -1.72 -80.80 -2.12
N LYS A 467 -0.86 -81.23 -3.05
CA LYS A 467 0.29 -82.12 -2.89
C LYS A 467 0.10 -83.39 -2.03
N THR A 468 -0.08 -84.49 -2.76
CA THR A 468 0.17 -85.88 -2.37
C THR A 468 1.44 -86.07 -1.55
N GLU A 469 1.31 -86.60 -0.34
CA GLU A 469 2.35 -87.43 0.28
C GLU A 469 1.89 -88.89 0.21
N GLU A 470 2.69 -89.68 -0.50
CA GLU A 470 2.50 -91.11 -0.73
C GLU A 470 2.50 -91.89 0.58
N ILE A 471 1.52 -92.77 0.77
CA ILE A 471 1.56 -93.79 1.80
C ILE A 471 2.59 -94.83 1.34
N ILE A 472 3.82 -94.74 1.87
CA ILE A 472 4.89 -95.70 1.63
C ILE A 472 4.48 -97.06 2.25
N LEU A 473 4.22 -98.06 1.40
CA LEU A 473 4.05 -99.44 1.82
C LEU A 473 5.46 -100.02 2.09
N TRP A 474 5.82 -100.19 3.36
CA TRP A 474 7.13 -100.70 3.76
C TRP A 474 7.16 -102.23 3.61
N ASN A 475 7.89 -102.74 2.62
CA ASN A 475 8.09 -104.19 2.44
C ASN A 475 9.47 -104.62 2.99
N PHE A 476 9.49 -105.31 4.14
CA PHE A 476 10.72 -105.80 4.81
C PHE A 476 11.01 -107.30 4.55
N GLU A 477 10.35 -107.90 3.56
CA GLU A 477 10.35 -109.34 3.28
C GLU A 477 11.70 -109.99 2.88
N PRO A 478 12.77 -109.27 2.47
CA PRO A 478 14.09 -109.89 2.26
C PRO A 478 15.07 -109.77 3.46
N LEU A 479 14.70 -109.17 4.59
CA LEU A 479 15.62 -108.93 5.73
C LEU A 479 15.66 -110.09 6.76
N PRO A 480 16.77 -110.28 7.51
CA PRO A 480 16.89 -111.32 8.55
C PRO A 480 15.78 -111.22 9.61
N ALA A 481 15.26 -112.37 10.07
CA ALA A 481 14.04 -112.45 10.88
C ALA A 481 14.09 -111.57 12.14
N ASP A 482 15.25 -111.50 12.78
CA ASP A 482 15.46 -110.77 14.03
C ASP A 482 15.40 -109.24 13.83
N LEU A 483 15.93 -108.75 12.70
CA LEU A 483 15.86 -107.33 12.33
C LEU A 483 14.45 -106.94 11.84
N ARG A 484 13.80 -107.85 11.12
CA ARG A 484 12.44 -107.65 10.60
C ARG A 484 11.44 -107.44 11.73
N ALA A 485 11.48 -108.27 12.77
CA ALA A 485 10.56 -108.17 13.91
C ALA A 485 10.68 -106.82 14.65
N ILE A 486 11.89 -106.26 14.72
CA ILE A 486 12.13 -104.96 15.37
C ILE A 486 11.69 -103.82 14.44
N LEU A 487 12.00 -103.90 13.15
CA LEU A 487 11.64 -102.88 12.16
C LEU A 487 10.12 -102.81 11.89
N GLU A 488 9.43 -103.94 11.85
CA GLU A 488 7.95 -103.97 11.73
C GLU A 488 7.29 -103.35 12.97
N ARG A 489 7.84 -103.55 14.17
CA ARG A 489 7.32 -102.96 15.41
C ARG A 489 7.48 -101.42 15.44
N VAL A 490 8.57 -100.91 14.89
CA VAL A 490 8.83 -99.47 14.75
C VAL A 490 8.00 -98.87 13.62
N ALA A 491 7.87 -99.56 12.48
CA ALA A 491 7.09 -99.11 11.33
C ALA A 491 5.57 -99.09 11.60
N SER A 492 5.07 -100.02 12.43
CA SER A 492 3.67 -100.12 12.83
C SER A 492 3.23 -99.07 13.86
N ASN A 493 4.15 -98.23 14.35
CA ASN A 493 3.83 -97.21 15.34
C ASN A 493 3.32 -95.92 14.66
N TYR A 494 2.02 -95.88 14.38
CA TYR A 494 1.35 -94.81 13.63
C TYR A 494 1.30 -93.44 14.34
N SER A 495 1.66 -93.37 15.63
CA SER A 495 1.69 -92.12 16.40
C SER A 495 2.92 -91.24 16.12
N ALA A 496 3.95 -91.78 15.46
CA ALA A 496 5.16 -91.06 15.08
C ALA A 496 5.09 -90.53 13.63
N SER A 497 5.62 -89.32 13.37
CA SER A 497 5.66 -88.75 12.02
C SER A 497 6.55 -89.58 11.06
N ASN A 498 6.28 -89.54 9.75
CA ASN A 498 6.99 -90.35 8.75
C ASN A 498 8.52 -90.12 8.77
N THR A 499 8.97 -88.90 9.02
CA THR A 499 10.39 -88.54 9.19
C THR A 499 11.00 -89.11 10.46
N SER A 500 10.23 -89.20 11.55
CA SER A 500 10.71 -89.79 12.81
C SER A 500 10.76 -91.31 12.73
N ARG A 501 9.79 -91.95 12.06
CA ARG A 501 9.83 -93.39 11.75
C ARG A 501 11.01 -93.74 10.86
N LEU A 502 11.29 -92.95 9.82
CA LEU A 502 12.45 -93.16 8.94
C LEU A 502 13.77 -93.00 9.71
N LYS A 503 13.89 -92.00 10.60
CA LYS A 503 15.05 -91.85 11.49
C LYS A 503 15.23 -93.01 12.46
N SER A 504 14.15 -93.50 13.07
CA SER A 504 14.21 -94.65 13.98
C SER A 504 14.56 -95.94 13.24
N VAL A 505 14.02 -96.16 12.04
CA VAL A 505 14.39 -97.29 11.17
C VAL A 505 15.88 -97.22 10.80
N VAL A 506 16.38 -96.05 10.39
CA VAL A 506 17.80 -95.86 10.05
C VAL A 506 18.70 -96.00 11.28
N SER A 507 18.27 -95.56 12.46
CA SER A 507 19.01 -95.73 13.72
C SER A 507 19.10 -97.18 14.16
N VAL A 508 18.01 -97.94 14.03
CA VAL A 508 17.98 -99.38 14.37
C VAL A 508 18.86 -100.18 13.41
N VAL A 509 18.81 -99.88 12.11
CA VAL A 509 19.72 -100.47 11.11
C VAL A 509 21.17 -100.08 11.39
N GLY A 510 21.42 -98.82 11.80
CA GLY A 510 22.76 -98.33 12.15
C GLY A 510 23.35 -98.98 13.41
N GLN A 511 22.54 -99.24 14.44
CA GLN A 511 22.96 -99.96 15.63
C GLN A 511 23.28 -101.43 15.33
N TYR A 512 22.42 -102.10 14.55
CA TYR A 512 22.66 -103.50 14.17
C TYR A 512 23.95 -103.69 13.36
N ILE A 513 24.31 -102.74 12.49
CA ILE A 513 25.57 -102.76 11.75
C ILE A 513 26.78 -102.53 12.67
N ASN A 514 26.64 -101.68 13.70
CA ASN A 514 27.71 -101.46 14.69
C ASN A 514 27.94 -102.67 15.60
N ASP A 515 26.87 -103.34 16.03
CA ASP A 515 26.97 -104.53 16.89
C ASP A 515 27.63 -105.71 16.14
N LEU A 516 27.36 -105.84 14.83
CA LEU A 516 28.04 -106.81 13.94
C LEU A 516 29.56 -106.55 13.82
N ASN A 517 29.99 -105.28 13.88
CA ASN A 517 31.38 -104.88 13.80
C ASN A 517 32.15 -105.03 15.13
N GLU A 518 31.48 -104.96 16.29
CA GLU A 518 32.13 -105.24 17.58
C GLU A 518 32.31 -106.75 17.84
N THR A 519 31.33 -107.57 17.45
CA THR A 519 31.36 -109.01 17.67
C THR A 519 32.51 -109.69 16.89
N THR A 520 32.77 -109.25 15.66
CA THR A 520 33.89 -109.73 14.82
C THR A 520 35.28 -109.34 15.32
N LYS A 521 35.38 -108.36 16.22
CA LYS A 521 36.65 -107.86 16.78
C LYS A 521 37.11 -108.65 18.01
N ILE A 522 36.17 -109.21 18.78
CA ILE A 522 36.44 -110.01 19.99
C ILE A 522 36.93 -111.43 19.61
N GLU A 523 36.29 -112.06 18.62
CA GLU A 523 36.61 -113.42 18.17
C GLU A 523 38.04 -113.57 17.59
N LEU A 524 38.61 -112.51 16.99
CA LEU A 524 39.99 -112.51 16.46
C LEU A 524 41.08 -112.45 17.56
N SER A 525 40.73 -112.06 18.79
CA SER A 525 41.68 -111.92 19.90
C SER A 525 41.89 -113.23 20.69
N GLU A 526 40.85 -114.04 20.85
CA GLU A 526 40.88 -115.30 21.61
C GLU A 526 41.60 -116.42 20.85
N LEU A 527 41.47 -116.46 19.51
CA LEU A 527 42.10 -117.48 18.67
C LEU A 527 43.65 -117.43 18.69
N ARG A 528 44.24 -116.25 18.95
CA ARG A 528 45.70 -116.07 19.01
C ARG A 528 46.32 -116.59 20.31
N GLN A 529 45.56 -116.66 21.40
CA GLN A 529 46.06 -117.11 22.71
C GLN A 529 46.11 -118.64 22.81
N SER A 530 45.12 -119.34 22.24
CA SER A 530 45.05 -120.81 22.30
C SER A 530 46.14 -121.53 21.48
N ILE A 531 46.70 -120.91 20.44
CA ILE A 531 47.75 -121.52 19.60
C ILE A 531 49.11 -121.56 20.34
N ASN A 532 49.33 -120.66 21.29
CA ASN A 532 50.62 -120.52 21.97
C ASN A 532 50.82 -121.56 23.10
N ASP A 533 49.75 -122.00 23.76
CA ASP A 533 49.81 -122.95 24.87
C ASP A 533 50.00 -124.41 24.43
N PHE A 534 49.55 -124.76 23.22
CA PHE A 534 49.68 -126.12 22.69
C PHE A 534 51.13 -126.51 22.36
N ASN A 535 51.91 -125.57 21.80
CA ASN A 535 53.29 -125.83 21.39
C ASN A 535 54.25 -126.13 22.57
N LYS A 536 53.93 -125.67 23.79
CA LYS A 536 54.76 -125.95 24.98
C LYS A 536 54.64 -127.39 25.49
N LYS A 537 53.48 -128.03 25.36
CA LYS A 537 53.26 -129.38 25.89
C LYS A 537 53.88 -130.50 25.05
N HIS A 538 54.03 -130.28 23.74
CA HIS A 538 54.58 -131.28 22.82
C HIS A 538 56.10 -131.48 23.01
N VAL A 539 56.84 -130.45 23.43
CA VAL A 539 58.30 -130.53 23.61
C VAL A 539 58.70 -131.34 24.86
N GLN A 540 57.84 -131.40 25.88
CA GLN A 540 58.11 -132.10 27.15
C GLN A 540 58.06 -133.64 27.01
N LEU A 541 57.12 -134.18 26.21
CA LEU A 541 56.89 -135.62 26.09
C LEU A 541 58.00 -136.36 25.33
N VAL A 542 58.71 -135.67 24.44
CA VAL A 542 59.80 -136.26 23.63
C VAL A 542 61.07 -136.46 24.47
N SER A 543 61.22 -135.72 25.57
CA SER A 543 62.39 -135.82 26.47
C SER A 543 62.33 -137.06 27.37
N ASP A 544 61.16 -137.43 27.89
CA ASP A 544 61.01 -138.47 28.91
C ASP A 544 61.12 -139.90 28.35
N LEU A 545 60.95 -140.08 27.04
CA LEU A 545 61.05 -141.39 26.38
C LEU A 545 62.49 -141.75 25.97
N ALA A 546 63.42 -140.80 26.00
CA ALA A 546 64.84 -141.04 25.67
C ALA A 546 65.65 -141.64 26.84
N ASP A 547 65.19 -141.49 28.09
CA ASP A 547 65.93 -141.92 29.29
C ASP A 547 65.73 -143.41 29.67
N VAL A 548 64.67 -144.07 29.18
CA VAL A 548 64.31 -145.44 29.63
C VAL A 548 65.04 -146.54 28.84
N PHE A 549 65.55 -146.23 27.65
CA PHE A 549 66.23 -147.22 26.79
C PHE A 549 67.57 -146.68 26.28
N GLY A 550 68.43 -146.32 27.24
CA GLY A 550 69.85 -146.10 26.99
C GLY A 550 70.53 -147.33 26.41
N GLU A 551 71.40 -147.06 25.45
CA GLU A 551 72.06 -148.01 24.55
C GLU A 551 73.03 -148.98 25.26
N GLU A 552 73.00 -150.26 24.83
CA GLU A 552 73.93 -151.40 25.05
C GLU A 552 73.75 -152.27 26.34
N VAL A 553 73.23 -153.53 26.36
CA VAL A 553 73.45 -154.86 25.70
C VAL A 553 73.90 -155.92 26.76
N ASN A 554 73.26 -157.10 26.87
CA ASN A 554 73.87 -158.45 26.62
C ASN A 554 73.02 -159.70 27.01
N GLU A 555 73.15 -160.76 26.20
CA GLU A 555 72.39 -162.03 26.22
C GLU A 555 72.88 -163.09 27.24
N SER A 556 73.96 -162.84 27.99
CA SER A 556 74.47 -163.77 29.02
C SER A 556 73.71 -163.74 30.35
N ASN A 557 72.97 -162.67 30.64
CA ASN A 557 72.31 -162.50 31.95
C ASN A 557 70.98 -163.29 32.09
N VAL A 558 70.55 -164.01 31.05
CA VAL A 558 69.26 -164.71 31.04
C VAL A 558 69.39 -166.21 31.38
N ILE A 559 70.57 -166.82 31.25
CA ILE A 559 70.74 -168.28 31.41
C ILE A 559 71.08 -168.70 32.86
N GLU A 560 71.72 -167.84 33.64
CA GLU A 560 72.12 -168.16 35.02
C GLU A 560 70.92 -168.27 35.99
N PHE A 561 69.81 -167.60 35.68
CA PHE A 561 68.59 -167.65 36.48
C PHE A 561 67.86 -169.00 36.42
N ILE A 562 68.07 -169.81 35.36
CA ILE A 562 67.32 -171.05 35.14
C ILE A 562 67.96 -172.28 35.83
N LEU A 563 69.26 -172.25 36.18
CA LEU A 563 69.97 -173.43 36.71
C LEU A 563 69.87 -173.63 38.25
N SER A 564 69.49 -172.62 39.02
CA SER A 564 69.42 -172.74 40.50
C SER A 564 68.20 -173.52 41.03
N LEU A 565 67.19 -173.77 40.19
CA LEU A 565 65.93 -174.42 40.59
C LEU A 565 65.97 -175.96 40.61
N LYS A 566 67.08 -176.63 40.23
CA LYS A 566 67.13 -178.10 40.08
C LYS A 566 67.77 -178.87 41.26
N ASP A 567 68.71 -178.30 42.00
CA ASP A 567 69.48 -179.04 43.03
C ASP A 567 68.74 -179.28 44.37
N GLN A 568 67.61 -178.63 44.63
CA GLN A 568 66.90 -178.74 45.92
C GLN A 568 66.01 -179.99 46.08
N ILE A 569 65.75 -180.75 45.01
CA ILE A 569 64.76 -181.84 45.04
C ILE A 569 65.34 -183.17 45.56
N ASP A 570 66.66 -183.41 45.49
CA ASP A 570 67.25 -184.72 45.76
C ASP A 570 67.58 -185.01 47.24
N THR A 571 67.56 -184.01 48.13
CA THR A 571 68.08 -184.16 49.51
C THR A 571 67.11 -184.82 50.51
N LEU A 572 65.79 -184.82 50.26
CA LEU A 572 64.80 -185.19 51.29
C LEU A 572 64.40 -186.68 51.33
N ASN A 573 64.79 -187.50 50.35
CA ASN A 573 64.39 -188.91 50.31
C ASN A 573 65.16 -189.85 51.26
N ALA A 574 66.26 -189.39 51.89
CA ALA A 574 67.15 -190.26 52.68
C ALA A 574 66.79 -190.39 54.19
N GLU A 575 66.00 -189.49 54.78
CA GLU A 575 65.73 -189.49 56.23
C GLU A 575 64.69 -190.53 56.69
N LEU A 576 63.93 -191.12 55.76
CA LEU A 576 62.76 -191.95 56.07
C LEU A 576 63.09 -193.34 56.66
N GLU A 577 64.22 -193.96 56.29
CA GLU A 577 64.55 -195.33 56.71
C GLU A 577 65.07 -195.45 58.16
N SER A 578 65.52 -194.35 58.77
CA SER A 578 66.07 -194.36 60.15
C SER A 578 65.00 -194.54 61.25
N SER A 579 63.74 -194.18 60.97
CA SER A 579 62.72 -194.06 62.03
C SER A 579 62.08 -195.38 62.46
N ASN A 580 62.05 -196.39 61.57
CA ASN A 580 61.32 -197.65 61.82
C ASN A 580 61.95 -198.56 62.89
N SER A 581 63.22 -198.38 63.27
CA SER A 581 63.87 -199.24 64.28
C SER A 581 63.60 -198.83 65.74
N LYS A 582 63.22 -197.57 66.01
CA LYS A 582 63.04 -197.05 67.40
C LYS A 582 61.70 -197.43 68.05
N VAL A 583 60.73 -197.87 67.26
CA VAL A 583 59.35 -198.16 67.72
C VAL A 583 59.26 -199.47 68.50
N ILE A 584 60.09 -200.46 68.17
CA ILE A 584 60.06 -201.79 68.81
C ILE A 584 60.58 -201.71 70.26
N ASP A 585 61.49 -200.78 70.55
CA ASP A 585 62.09 -200.58 71.88
C ASP A 585 61.14 -199.88 72.89
N PHE A 586 60.19 -199.09 72.39
CA PHE A 586 59.27 -198.27 73.20
C PHE A 586 58.14 -199.08 73.86
N LEU A 587 57.73 -200.19 73.23
CA LEU A 587 56.68 -201.07 73.76
C LEU A 587 57.12 -201.83 75.02
N GLN A 588 58.42 -202.07 75.21
CA GLN A 588 58.93 -202.76 76.40
C GLN A 588 59.04 -201.87 77.65
N ARG A 589 59.12 -200.53 77.52
CA ARG A 589 59.35 -199.61 78.65
C ARG A 589 58.10 -199.16 79.38
N SER A 590 56.95 -199.25 78.73
CA SER A 590 55.78 -198.48 79.14
C SER A 590 54.88 -199.22 80.13
N ASN A 591 55.17 -200.49 80.46
CA ASN A 591 54.38 -201.32 81.37
C ASN A 591 52.87 -201.29 81.07
N MET A 592 52.53 -201.07 79.79
CA MET A 592 51.19 -200.92 79.27
C MET A 592 51.03 -201.98 78.18
N ASN A 593 49.99 -202.79 78.31
CA ASN A 593 49.82 -204.02 77.53
C ASN A 593 49.24 -203.77 76.12
N SER A 594 48.91 -202.53 75.76
CA SER A 594 48.44 -202.13 74.43
C SER A 594 48.57 -200.62 74.22
N PHE A 595 48.80 -200.21 72.97
CA PHE A 595 48.74 -198.81 72.54
C PHE A 595 47.37 -198.15 72.79
N ASP A 596 46.27 -198.92 72.89
CA ASP A 596 44.91 -198.37 73.02
C ASP A 596 44.69 -197.61 74.34
N GLU A 597 45.36 -198.02 75.41
CA GLU A 597 45.24 -197.36 76.72
C GLU A 597 45.98 -196.00 76.74
N ILE A 598 47.06 -195.89 75.97
CA ILE A 598 47.84 -194.65 75.82
C ILE A 598 47.06 -193.63 74.99
N ILE A 599 46.41 -194.08 73.92
CA ILE A 599 45.63 -193.21 73.01
C ILE A 599 44.44 -192.56 73.74
N SER A 600 43.75 -193.31 74.59
CA SER A 600 42.57 -192.80 75.32
C SER A 600 42.90 -191.68 76.32
N ASN A 601 44.06 -191.76 76.99
CA ASN A 601 44.50 -190.70 77.90
C ASN A 601 45.03 -189.45 77.18
N PHE A 602 45.67 -189.62 76.01
CA PHE A 602 46.14 -188.50 75.20
C PHE A 602 44.97 -187.69 74.62
N ALA A 603 43.93 -188.35 74.10
CA ALA A 603 42.78 -187.67 73.49
C ALA A 603 42.03 -186.75 74.48
N LYS A 604 42.02 -187.08 75.78
CA LYS A 604 41.38 -186.23 76.81
C LYS A 604 42.18 -184.96 77.09
N LYS A 605 43.52 -185.03 77.10
CA LYS A 605 44.36 -183.85 77.34
C LYS A 605 44.43 -182.91 76.14
N GLU A 606 44.38 -183.44 74.92
CA GLU A 606 44.37 -182.66 73.69
C GLU A 606 43.13 -181.77 73.57
N LYS A 607 41.95 -182.30 73.91
CA LYS A 607 40.71 -181.50 73.93
C LYS A 607 40.74 -180.33 74.92
N ALA A 608 41.41 -180.49 76.07
CA ALA A 608 41.52 -179.41 77.05
C ALA A 608 42.42 -178.27 76.53
N ILE A 609 43.55 -178.62 75.90
CA ILE A 609 44.49 -177.66 75.35
C ILE A 609 43.85 -176.84 74.22
N GLN A 610 43.08 -177.47 73.32
CA GLN A 610 42.45 -176.76 72.21
C GLN A 610 41.44 -175.70 72.66
N SER A 611 40.72 -175.93 73.77
CA SER A 611 39.76 -174.96 74.30
C SER A 611 40.42 -173.68 74.85
N LEU A 612 41.58 -173.83 75.50
CA LEU A 612 42.32 -172.70 76.05
C LEU A 612 43.00 -171.87 74.96
N THR A 613 43.49 -172.51 73.89
CA THR A 613 44.11 -171.80 72.76
C THR A 613 43.09 -170.90 72.05
N ASN A 614 41.86 -171.36 71.85
CA ASN A 614 40.83 -170.57 71.19
C ASN A 614 40.43 -169.33 72.00
N GLN A 615 40.30 -169.44 73.32
CA GLN A 615 40.01 -168.27 74.18
C GLN A 615 41.12 -167.22 74.14
N LEU A 616 42.38 -167.65 74.00
CA LEU A 616 43.53 -166.76 73.98
C LEU A 616 43.66 -166.02 72.63
N GLU A 617 43.17 -166.60 71.54
CA GLU A 617 43.11 -165.95 70.23
C GLU A 617 41.99 -164.88 70.18
N ASP A 618 40.82 -165.19 70.74
CA ASP A 618 39.68 -164.25 70.80
C ASP A 618 40.04 -162.99 71.62
N GLU A 619 40.68 -163.14 72.79
CA GLU A 619 41.14 -161.99 73.60
C GLU A 619 42.20 -161.15 72.89
N LYS A 620 43.05 -161.79 72.07
CA LYS A 620 44.11 -161.11 71.32
C LYS A 620 43.55 -160.29 70.16
N GLU A 621 42.53 -160.78 69.47
CA GLU A 621 41.82 -160.01 68.45
C GLU A 621 41.08 -158.81 69.05
N GLU A 622 40.43 -158.99 70.20
CA GLU A 622 39.75 -157.89 70.90
C GLU A 622 40.74 -156.80 71.33
N ALA A 623 41.91 -157.17 71.87
CA ALA A 623 42.97 -156.24 72.25
C ALA A 623 43.56 -155.45 71.06
N GLU A 624 43.76 -156.10 69.91
CA GLU A 624 44.22 -155.42 68.69
C GLU A 624 43.17 -154.47 68.11
N SER A 625 41.87 -154.81 68.22
CA SER A 625 40.78 -153.92 67.80
C SER A 625 40.74 -152.63 68.63
N LEU A 626 40.80 -152.74 69.97
CA LEU A 626 40.84 -151.61 70.90
C LEU A 626 42.06 -150.72 70.66
N LYS A 627 43.21 -151.31 70.32
CA LYS A 627 44.44 -150.56 70.02
C LYS A 627 44.33 -149.73 68.73
N ARG A 628 43.60 -150.22 67.72
CA ARG A 628 43.29 -149.44 66.50
C ARG A 628 42.34 -148.29 66.82
N ASP A 629 41.31 -148.53 67.62
CA ASP A 629 40.32 -147.52 67.98
C ASP A 629 40.94 -146.37 68.78
N VAL A 630 41.80 -146.68 69.76
CA VAL A 630 42.54 -145.66 70.51
C VAL A 630 43.45 -144.82 69.60
N LYS A 631 44.06 -145.43 68.57
CA LYS A 631 44.90 -144.71 67.60
C LYS A 631 44.07 -143.83 66.67
N MET A 632 42.88 -144.26 66.27
CA MET A 632 41.94 -143.46 65.48
C MET A 632 41.38 -142.29 66.29
N LEU A 633 40.99 -142.51 67.55
CA LEU A 633 40.53 -141.46 68.47
C LEU A 633 41.60 -140.40 68.72
N LYS A 634 42.86 -140.77 68.93
CA LYS A 634 43.96 -139.79 69.06
C LYS A 634 44.15 -138.94 67.80
N LYS A 635 44.04 -139.55 66.60
CA LYS A 635 44.12 -138.79 65.33
C LYS A 635 42.91 -137.88 65.13
N ALA A 636 41.71 -138.34 65.48
CA ALA A 636 40.49 -137.54 65.41
C ALA A 636 40.56 -136.34 66.37
N PHE A 637 41.03 -136.55 67.60
CA PHE A 637 41.19 -135.49 68.59
C PHE A 637 42.21 -134.43 68.13
N SER A 638 43.38 -134.86 67.61
CA SER A 638 44.37 -133.92 67.07
C SER A 638 43.87 -133.12 65.85
N ARG A 639 43.02 -133.72 65.01
CA ARG A 639 42.38 -133.00 63.89
C ARG A 639 41.34 -132.00 64.38
N ALA A 640 40.51 -132.40 65.35
CA ALA A 640 39.51 -131.51 65.95
C ALA A 640 40.18 -130.33 66.66
N GLU A 641 41.27 -130.56 67.39
CA GLU A 641 42.04 -129.51 68.06
C GLU A 641 42.69 -128.53 67.05
N LYS A 642 43.23 -129.04 65.94
CA LYS A 642 43.74 -128.19 64.84
C LYS A 642 42.63 -127.40 64.14
N GLN A 643 41.47 -128.00 63.90
CA GLN A 643 40.32 -127.29 63.33
C GLN A 643 39.77 -126.22 64.28
N LEU A 644 39.69 -126.52 65.58
CA LEU A 644 39.25 -125.56 66.58
C LEU A 644 40.23 -124.39 66.69
N SER A 645 41.53 -124.67 66.65
CA SER A 645 42.58 -123.64 66.63
C SER A 645 42.49 -122.75 65.39
N ALA A 646 42.39 -123.34 64.19
CA ALA A 646 42.23 -122.60 62.94
C ALA A 646 40.92 -121.78 62.90
N SER A 647 39.83 -122.33 63.44
CA SER A 647 38.55 -121.62 63.56
C SER A 647 38.65 -120.45 64.52
N ASN A 648 39.36 -120.59 65.65
CA ASN A 648 39.56 -119.50 66.60
C ASN A 648 40.45 -118.39 66.04
N GLU A 649 41.47 -118.73 65.24
CA GLU A 649 42.32 -117.75 64.57
C GLU A 649 41.51 -116.95 63.51
N SER A 650 40.70 -117.65 62.71
CA SER A 650 39.80 -117.02 61.74
C SER A 650 38.73 -116.14 62.39
N LEU A 651 38.18 -116.56 63.53
CA LEU A 651 37.24 -115.74 64.31
C LEU A 651 37.90 -114.48 64.88
N LYS A 652 39.16 -114.56 65.32
CA LYS A 652 39.92 -113.37 65.77
C LYS A 652 40.19 -112.40 64.62
N GLU A 653 40.57 -112.91 63.45
CA GLU A 653 40.81 -112.10 62.26
C GLU A 653 39.52 -111.42 61.79
N SER A 654 38.40 -112.14 61.77
CA SER A 654 37.08 -111.58 61.47
C SER A 654 36.61 -110.55 62.50
N LEU A 655 36.90 -110.74 63.80
CA LEU A 655 36.64 -109.75 64.84
C LEU A 655 37.45 -108.46 64.61
N LEU A 656 38.73 -108.58 64.26
CA LEU A 656 39.59 -107.45 63.95
C LEU A 656 39.11 -106.68 62.72
N ASP A 657 38.71 -107.39 61.66
CA ASP A 657 38.13 -106.77 60.46
C ASP A 657 36.81 -106.06 60.77
N CYS A 658 35.98 -106.63 61.63
CA CYS A 658 34.73 -106.03 62.06
C CYS A 658 34.97 -104.77 62.92
N GLU A 659 35.97 -104.76 63.79
CA GLU A 659 36.37 -103.57 64.54
C GLU A 659 36.93 -102.47 63.61
N ASN A 660 37.74 -102.84 62.63
CA ASN A 660 38.25 -101.92 61.62
C ASN A 660 37.12 -101.33 60.74
N ALA A 661 36.15 -102.15 60.34
CA ALA A 661 34.97 -101.69 59.61
C ALA A 661 34.11 -100.74 60.47
N LYS A 662 33.93 -101.05 61.76
CA LYS A 662 33.23 -100.18 62.71
C LYS A 662 33.95 -98.84 62.91
N ALA A 663 35.27 -98.82 62.92
CA ALA A 663 36.06 -97.58 62.97
C ALA A 663 35.85 -96.73 61.71
N LYS A 664 35.94 -97.34 60.52
CA LYS A 664 35.69 -96.65 59.23
C LYS A 664 34.28 -96.09 59.13
N LEU A 665 33.28 -96.84 59.59
CA LEU A 665 31.88 -96.36 59.61
C LEU A 665 31.70 -95.19 60.59
N ARG A 666 32.36 -95.21 61.75
CA ARG A 666 32.34 -94.07 62.69
C ARG A 666 32.97 -92.82 62.09
N GLU A 667 34.06 -92.97 61.35
CA GLU A 667 34.72 -91.87 60.64
C GLU A 667 33.83 -91.31 59.52
N GLN A 668 33.18 -92.17 58.73
CA GLN A 668 32.22 -91.74 57.71
C GLN A 668 31.00 -91.02 58.32
N LEU A 669 30.48 -91.51 59.45
CA LEU A 669 29.35 -90.89 60.14
C LEU A 669 29.74 -89.53 60.75
N ALA A 670 30.98 -89.38 61.23
CA ALA A 670 31.51 -88.09 61.67
C ALA A 670 31.65 -87.10 60.50
N ASN A 671 32.15 -87.55 59.34
CA ASN A 671 32.28 -86.73 58.14
C ASN A 671 30.92 -86.30 57.57
N GLN A 672 29.93 -87.20 57.53
CA GLN A 672 28.57 -86.84 57.11
C GLN A 672 27.91 -85.86 58.07
N ARG A 673 28.09 -86.02 59.39
CA ARG A 673 27.59 -85.03 60.36
C ARG A 673 28.23 -83.67 60.18
N LYS A 674 29.53 -83.62 59.86
CA LYS A 674 30.23 -82.37 59.56
C LYS A 674 29.65 -81.71 58.29
N GLN A 675 29.46 -82.47 57.21
CA GLN A 675 28.82 -81.97 55.98
C GLN A 675 27.38 -81.48 56.23
N CYS A 676 26.60 -82.18 57.05
CA CYS A 676 25.27 -81.70 57.42
C CYS A 676 25.31 -80.39 58.22
N CYS A 677 26.27 -80.22 59.14
CA CYS A 677 26.46 -78.95 59.84
C CYS A 677 26.86 -77.82 58.89
N ASP A 678 27.79 -78.08 57.97
CA ASP A 678 28.26 -77.08 57.01
C ASP A 678 27.11 -76.64 56.08
N LEU A 679 26.31 -77.58 55.56
CA LEU A 679 25.11 -77.29 54.76
C LEU A 679 24.01 -76.57 55.54
N VAL A 680 23.83 -76.88 56.83
CA VAL A 680 22.87 -76.18 57.68
C VAL A 680 23.29 -74.73 57.92
N ASN A 681 24.58 -74.47 58.09
CA ASN A 681 25.11 -73.11 58.22
C ASN A 681 24.99 -72.34 56.90
N GLU A 682 25.31 -72.95 55.76
CA GLU A 682 25.14 -72.34 54.43
C GLU A 682 23.66 -72.02 54.14
N MET A 683 22.74 -72.90 54.51
CA MET A 683 21.30 -72.65 54.42
C MET A 683 20.83 -71.53 55.36
N ALA A 684 21.47 -71.35 56.52
CA ALA A 684 21.16 -70.25 57.42
C ALA A 684 21.66 -68.91 56.87
N GLU A 685 22.86 -68.88 56.29
CA GLU A 685 23.44 -67.69 55.63
C GLU A 685 22.63 -67.27 54.41
N LEU A 686 22.24 -68.22 53.54
CA LEU A 686 21.39 -67.93 52.38
C LEU A 686 19.99 -67.45 52.78
N ARG A 687 19.42 -68.00 53.86
CA ARG A 687 18.13 -67.50 54.40
C ARG A 687 18.25 -66.09 54.93
N GLN A 688 19.37 -65.74 55.56
CA GLN A 688 19.61 -64.40 56.04
C GLN A 688 19.80 -63.42 54.87
N GLN A 689 20.59 -63.78 53.86
CA GLN A 689 20.75 -62.98 52.64
C GLN A 689 19.43 -62.75 51.90
N CYS A 690 18.63 -63.80 51.66
CA CYS A 690 17.32 -63.62 51.02
C CYS A 690 16.37 -62.76 51.86
N LYS A 691 16.50 -62.77 53.19
CA LYS A 691 15.69 -61.91 54.05
C LYS A 691 16.13 -60.45 53.93
N ASP A 692 17.43 -60.20 53.96
CA ASP A 692 18.00 -58.86 53.84
C ASP A 692 17.68 -58.24 52.46
N GLU A 693 17.76 -59.02 51.37
CA GLU A 693 17.37 -58.57 50.02
C GLU A 693 15.86 -58.27 49.90
N VAL A 694 15.00 -59.06 50.57
CA VAL A 694 13.55 -58.82 50.58
C VAL A 694 13.20 -57.57 51.36
N ASP A 695 13.89 -57.32 52.48
CA ASP A 695 13.70 -56.13 53.29
C ASP A 695 14.20 -54.87 52.53
N GLU A 696 15.33 -54.95 51.81
CA GLU A 696 15.83 -53.87 50.94
C GLU A 696 14.89 -53.57 49.77
N VAL A 697 14.31 -54.59 49.13
CA VAL A 697 13.32 -54.40 48.05
C VAL A 697 12.02 -53.80 48.59
N ARG A 698 11.61 -54.14 49.81
CA ARG A 698 10.45 -53.52 50.46
C ARG A 698 10.68 -52.05 50.77
N GLU A 699 11.84 -51.71 51.33
CA GLU A 699 12.19 -50.31 51.63
C GLU A 699 12.24 -49.46 50.35
N ASN A 700 12.85 -49.98 49.29
CA ASN A 700 12.86 -49.33 47.97
C ASN A 700 11.46 -49.18 47.35
N TYR A 701 10.56 -50.15 47.57
CA TYR A 701 9.19 -50.08 47.07
C TYR A 701 8.35 -49.05 47.84
N ASP A 702 8.51 -48.96 49.15
CA ASP A 702 7.82 -47.99 50.01
C ASP A 702 8.31 -46.55 49.74
N ASP A 703 9.60 -46.37 49.46
CA ASP A 703 10.17 -45.09 49.02
C ASP A 703 9.65 -44.66 47.64
N LEU A 704 9.53 -45.61 46.70
CA LEU A 704 8.98 -45.34 45.38
C LEU A 704 7.48 -45.00 45.46
N LEU A 705 6.72 -45.69 46.33
CA LEU A 705 5.31 -45.35 46.59
C LEU A 705 5.18 -43.94 47.14
N SER A 706 6.03 -43.56 48.11
CA SER A 706 6.05 -42.23 48.70
C SER A 706 6.40 -41.14 47.68
N GLN A 707 7.34 -41.39 46.75
CA GLN A 707 7.63 -40.47 45.65
C GLN A 707 6.47 -40.34 44.66
N ILE A 708 5.78 -41.44 44.35
CA ILE A 708 4.61 -41.42 43.45
C ILE A 708 3.45 -40.65 44.09
N GLU A 709 3.23 -40.80 45.39
CA GLU A 709 2.18 -40.06 46.11
C GLU A 709 2.49 -38.56 46.20
N MET A 710 3.74 -38.17 46.50
CA MET A 710 4.15 -36.76 46.47
C MET A 710 4.02 -36.15 45.07
N SER A 711 4.45 -36.86 44.02
CA SER A 711 4.35 -36.34 42.65
C SER A 711 2.90 -36.24 42.16
N LYS A 712 2.01 -37.13 42.59
CA LYS A 712 0.56 -37.01 42.34
C LYS A 712 -0.04 -35.80 43.06
N LEU A 713 0.34 -35.56 44.31
CA LEU A 713 -0.12 -34.41 45.09
C LEU A 713 0.36 -33.08 44.46
N ASP A 714 1.63 -33.02 44.06
CA ASP A 714 2.20 -31.85 43.39
C ASP A 714 1.57 -31.59 42.01
N ASN A 715 1.32 -32.64 41.23
CA ASN A 715 0.62 -32.51 39.95
C ASN A 715 -0.84 -32.10 40.12
N SER A 716 -1.52 -32.60 41.16
CA SER A 716 -2.88 -32.18 41.50
C SER A 716 -2.92 -30.70 41.91
N ASN A 717 -1.96 -30.26 42.73
CA ASN A 717 -1.84 -28.86 43.14
C ASN A 717 -1.51 -27.95 41.96
N ARG A 718 -0.58 -28.35 41.08
CA ARG A 718 -0.25 -27.60 39.86
C ARG A 718 -1.44 -27.51 38.91
N SER A 719 -2.17 -28.61 38.70
CA SER A 719 -3.38 -28.63 37.89
C SER A 719 -4.46 -27.71 38.48
N ASN A 720 -4.69 -27.75 39.78
CA ASN A 720 -5.64 -26.85 40.45
C ASN A 720 -5.22 -25.38 40.35
N THR A 721 -3.94 -25.06 40.50
CA THR A 721 -3.47 -23.67 40.28
C THR A 721 -3.65 -23.22 38.83
N ALA A 722 -3.36 -24.08 37.84
CA ALA A 722 -3.54 -23.76 36.43
C ALA A 722 -5.03 -23.56 36.08
N VAL A 723 -5.93 -24.41 36.60
CA VAL A 723 -7.39 -24.27 36.44
C VAL A 723 -7.88 -22.95 37.06
N ASN A 724 -7.38 -22.57 38.23
CA ASN A 724 -7.74 -21.31 38.87
C ASN A 724 -7.22 -20.10 38.09
N THR A 725 -6.00 -20.16 37.56
CA THR A 725 -5.44 -19.10 36.70
C THR A 725 -6.27 -18.95 35.42
N ILE A 726 -6.56 -20.05 34.72
CA ILE A 726 -7.39 -20.05 33.50
C ILE A 726 -8.79 -19.51 33.80
N ASN A 727 -9.40 -19.86 34.93
CA ASN A 727 -10.70 -19.32 35.32
C ASN A 727 -10.65 -17.81 35.61
N SER A 728 -9.56 -17.32 36.22
CA SER A 728 -9.37 -15.88 36.45
C SER A 728 -9.17 -15.11 35.14
N GLU A 729 -8.42 -15.68 34.19
CA GLU A 729 -8.21 -15.12 32.86
C GLU A 729 -9.52 -15.13 32.05
N LYS A 730 -10.28 -16.22 32.10
CA LYS A 730 -11.61 -16.30 31.49
C LYS A 730 -12.54 -15.21 32.02
N GLN A 731 -12.56 -14.96 33.33
CA GLN A 731 -13.35 -13.86 33.90
C GLN A 731 -12.86 -12.48 33.44
N ALA A 732 -11.54 -12.27 33.34
CA ALA A 732 -10.98 -11.01 32.84
C ALA A 732 -11.32 -10.77 31.36
N ILE A 733 -11.27 -11.82 30.53
CA ILE A 733 -11.65 -11.75 29.12
C ILE A 733 -13.15 -11.47 28.98
N LEU A 734 -14.02 -12.13 29.76
CA LEU A 734 -15.45 -11.86 29.74
C LEU A 734 -15.79 -10.42 30.14
N LYS A 735 -15.07 -9.84 31.12
CA LYS A 735 -15.23 -8.41 31.46
C LYS A 735 -14.82 -7.50 30.29
N LYS A 736 -13.66 -7.77 29.67
CA LYS A 736 -13.20 -7.01 28.50
C LYS A 736 -14.15 -7.14 27.32
N LEU A 737 -14.73 -8.32 27.09
CA LEU A 737 -15.71 -8.56 26.03
C LEU A 737 -16.95 -7.68 26.25
N ASN A 738 -17.50 -7.69 27.47
CA ASN A 738 -18.67 -6.89 27.83
C ASN A 738 -18.39 -5.37 27.73
N GLU A 739 -17.19 -4.92 28.11
CA GLU A 739 -16.77 -3.53 27.89
C GLU A 739 -16.70 -3.15 26.41
N LYS A 740 -16.23 -4.07 25.56
CA LYS A 740 -16.19 -3.87 24.10
C LYS A 740 -17.58 -3.89 23.48
N GLU A 741 -18.47 -4.77 23.92
CA GLU A 741 -19.87 -4.80 23.50
C GLU A 741 -20.58 -3.48 23.82
N LYS A 742 -20.40 -2.94 25.03
CA LYS A 742 -20.92 -1.62 25.40
C LYS A 742 -20.30 -0.48 24.60
N ALA A 743 -19.03 -0.58 24.22
CA ALA A 743 -18.38 0.41 23.37
C ALA A 743 -18.93 0.37 21.94
N ILE A 744 -19.20 -0.83 21.41
CA ILE A 744 -19.85 -1.02 20.11
C ILE A 744 -21.24 -0.42 20.15
N GLU A 745 -22.05 -0.73 21.16
CA GLU A 745 -23.41 -0.18 21.32
C GLU A 745 -23.41 1.35 21.31
N ARG A 746 -22.51 1.99 22.07
CA ARG A 746 -22.35 3.46 22.07
C ARG A 746 -21.93 4.01 20.71
N LEU A 747 -20.99 3.35 20.03
CA LEU A 747 -20.55 3.78 18.71
C LEU A 747 -21.68 3.62 17.68
N THR A 748 -22.50 2.58 17.80
CA THR A 748 -23.68 2.37 16.94
C THR A 748 -24.71 3.49 17.15
N ASP A 749 -25.03 3.84 18.40
CA ASP A 749 -25.92 4.96 18.72
C ASP A 749 -25.38 6.31 18.20
N GLU A 750 -24.07 6.53 18.32
CA GLU A 750 -23.41 7.73 17.81
C GLU A 750 -23.43 7.79 16.28
N LEU A 751 -23.28 6.65 15.61
CA LEU A 751 -23.37 6.54 14.16
C LEU A 751 -24.80 6.81 13.67
N GLU A 752 -25.82 6.30 14.39
CA GLU A 752 -27.22 6.56 14.07
C GLU A 752 -27.59 8.03 14.28
N THR A 753 -27.13 8.66 15.36
CA THR A 753 -27.35 10.09 15.61
C THR A 753 -26.62 10.98 14.60
N GLN A 754 -25.41 10.61 14.18
CA GLN A 754 -24.70 11.30 13.09
C GLN A 754 -25.40 11.12 11.74
N ALA A 755 -25.93 9.94 11.44
CA ALA A 755 -26.72 9.71 10.23
C ALA A 755 -27.97 10.61 10.19
N LYS A 756 -28.69 10.73 11.31
CA LYS A 756 -29.84 11.64 11.44
C LYS A 756 -29.45 13.11 11.25
N ARG A 757 -28.32 13.55 11.81
CA ARG A 757 -27.80 14.92 11.60
C ARG A 757 -27.39 15.17 10.15
N ASN A 758 -26.72 14.22 9.52
CA ASN A 758 -26.33 14.34 8.11
C ASN A 758 -27.55 14.42 7.20
N GLN A 759 -28.60 13.66 7.50
CA GLN A 759 -29.87 13.76 6.80
C GLN A 759 -30.50 15.16 6.98
N GLN A 760 -30.57 15.67 8.20
CA GLN A 760 -31.07 17.04 8.46
C GLN A 760 -30.26 18.12 7.73
N PHE A 761 -28.93 17.99 7.66
CA PHE A 761 -28.09 18.91 6.89
C PHE A 761 -28.31 18.79 5.39
N SER A 762 -28.54 17.57 4.88
CA SER A 762 -28.89 17.34 3.48
C SER A 762 -30.20 18.04 3.14
N ASP A 763 -31.23 17.88 3.98
CA ASP A 763 -32.54 18.50 3.79
C ASP A 763 -32.45 20.04 3.84
N GLU A 764 -31.62 20.60 4.74
CA GLU A 764 -31.41 22.06 4.79
C GLU A 764 -30.58 22.59 3.61
N ILE A 765 -29.62 21.81 3.11
CA ILE A 765 -28.87 22.16 1.89
C ILE A 765 -29.82 22.19 0.69
N GLU A 766 -30.71 21.20 0.55
CA GLU A 766 -31.73 21.17 -0.50
C GLU A 766 -32.64 22.39 -0.41
N ARG A 767 -33.18 22.68 0.78
CA ARG A 767 -34.02 23.86 1.03
C ARG A 767 -33.32 25.18 0.72
N LEU A 768 -32.04 25.32 1.07
CA LEU A 768 -31.26 26.52 0.76
C LEU A 768 -30.95 26.63 -0.73
N THR A 769 -30.75 25.50 -1.42
CA THR A 769 -30.53 25.46 -2.86
C THR A 769 -31.79 25.91 -3.61
N ASP A 770 -32.96 25.39 -3.22
CA ASP A 770 -34.25 25.82 -3.76
C ASP A 770 -34.47 27.32 -3.56
N LYS A 771 -34.16 27.84 -2.37
CA LYS A 771 -34.28 29.27 -2.07
C LYS A 771 -33.33 30.13 -2.91
N ILE A 772 -32.10 29.65 -3.17
CA ILE A 772 -31.15 30.34 -4.04
C ILE A 772 -31.67 30.36 -5.48
N ASP A 773 -32.23 29.26 -5.95
CA ASP A 773 -32.74 29.17 -7.31
C ASP A 773 -34.02 30.00 -7.51
N GLU A 774 -34.92 30.03 -6.53
CA GLU A 774 -36.04 30.99 -6.50
C GLU A 774 -35.55 32.45 -6.53
N GLN A 775 -34.50 32.77 -5.78
CA GLN A 775 -33.90 34.12 -5.79
C GLN A 775 -33.27 34.47 -7.14
N LYS A 776 -32.58 33.51 -7.79
CA LYS A 776 -32.05 33.69 -9.14
C LYS A 776 -33.16 33.95 -10.15
N ILE A 777 -34.21 33.13 -10.14
CA ILE A 777 -35.37 33.29 -11.03
C ILE A 777 -35.99 34.69 -10.82
N CYS A 778 -36.21 35.11 -9.58
CA CYS A 778 -36.75 36.43 -9.27
C CYS A 778 -35.81 37.56 -9.75
N PHE A 779 -34.50 37.39 -9.61
CA PHE A 779 -33.51 38.37 -10.07
C PHE A 779 -33.47 38.46 -11.60
N ASP A 780 -33.51 37.32 -12.29
CA ASP A 780 -33.53 37.25 -13.75
C ASP A 780 -34.82 37.86 -14.31
N GLU A 781 -35.97 37.63 -13.67
CA GLU A 781 -37.24 38.28 -14.03
C GLU A 781 -37.18 39.80 -13.85
N LYS A 782 -36.58 40.29 -12.75
CA LYS A 782 -36.38 41.73 -12.52
C LYS A 782 -35.45 42.33 -13.57
N LEU A 783 -34.32 41.67 -13.83
CA LEU A 783 -33.36 42.12 -14.83
C LEU A 783 -33.96 42.13 -16.24
N SER A 784 -34.80 41.15 -16.55
CA SER A 784 -35.53 41.09 -17.82
C SER A 784 -36.51 42.26 -17.95
N LYS A 785 -37.30 42.54 -16.90
CA LYS A 785 -38.20 43.70 -16.86
C LYS A 785 -37.46 45.03 -16.99
N GLU A 786 -36.32 45.19 -16.31
CA GLU A 786 -35.49 46.40 -16.42
C GLU A 786 -34.91 46.56 -17.82
N LYS A 787 -34.45 45.47 -18.45
CA LYS A 787 -33.99 45.49 -19.85
C LYS A 787 -35.11 45.89 -20.80
N GLU A 788 -36.30 45.33 -20.63
CA GLU A 788 -37.47 45.64 -21.45
C GLU A 788 -37.91 47.10 -21.28
N GLN A 789 -37.94 47.62 -20.05
CA GLN A 789 -38.20 49.03 -19.77
C GLN A 789 -37.15 49.93 -20.42
N LEU A 790 -35.87 49.58 -20.29
CA LEU A 790 -34.78 50.36 -20.87
C LEU A 790 -34.84 50.37 -22.41
N ILE A 791 -35.16 49.23 -23.02
CA ILE A 791 -35.40 49.13 -24.47
C ILE A 791 -36.56 50.04 -24.88
N ASN A 792 -37.70 49.95 -24.19
CA ASN A 792 -38.86 50.79 -24.47
C ASN A 792 -38.56 52.30 -24.32
N ASP A 793 -37.79 52.69 -23.30
CA ASP A 793 -37.36 54.07 -23.09
C ASP A 793 -36.41 54.55 -24.21
N TYR A 794 -35.49 53.71 -24.67
CA TYR A 794 -34.62 54.05 -25.79
C TYR A 794 -35.36 54.11 -27.11
N GLU A 795 -36.29 53.19 -27.37
CA GLU A 795 -37.15 53.22 -28.55
C GLU A 795 -38.03 54.47 -28.57
N ALA A 796 -38.59 54.88 -27.42
CA ALA A 796 -39.33 56.13 -27.29
C ALA A 796 -38.44 57.34 -27.62
N LYS A 797 -37.22 57.40 -27.05
CA LYS A 797 -36.25 58.48 -27.35
C LYS A 797 -35.83 58.49 -28.81
N ILE A 798 -35.58 57.34 -29.42
CA ILE A 798 -35.24 57.22 -30.85
C ILE A 798 -36.41 57.74 -31.70
N ASN A 799 -37.64 57.36 -31.36
CA ASN A 799 -38.83 57.84 -32.06
C ASN A 799 -39.00 59.36 -31.93
N ASP A 800 -38.72 59.94 -30.77
CA ASP A 800 -38.75 61.39 -30.57
C ASP A 800 -37.63 62.09 -31.35
N TYR A 801 -36.42 61.53 -31.38
CA TYR A 801 -35.35 62.04 -32.24
C TYR A 801 -35.69 61.94 -33.73
N MET A 802 -36.35 60.87 -34.15
CA MET A 802 -36.82 60.71 -35.53
C MET A 802 -37.90 61.74 -35.88
N LYS A 803 -38.85 62.00 -34.97
CA LYS A 803 -39.84 63.09 -35.14
C LYS A 803 -39.16 64.45 -35.24
N LYS A 804 -38.23 64.74 -34.32
CA LYS A 804 -37.47 66.00 -34.31
C LYS A 804 -36.62 66.17 -35.57
N SER A 805 -35.95 65.12 -36.01
CA SER A 805 -35.18 65.12 -37.26
C SER A 805 -36.08 65.37 -38.48
N LYS A 806 -37.29 64.81 -38.51
CA LYS A 806 -38.28 65.13 -39.55
C LYS A 806 -38.72 66.59 -39.50
N THR A 807 -39.04 67.14 -38.32
CA THR A 807 -39.42 68.55 -38.20
C THR A 807 -38.26 69.48 -38.59
N ASP A 808 -37.04 69.13 -38.22
CA ASP A 808 -35.84 69.89 -38.57
C ASP A 808 -35.59 69.83 -40.09
N ALA A 809 -35.78 68.66 -40.71
CA ALA A 809 -35.68 68.50 -42.17
C ALA A 809 -36.75 69.32 -42.93
N GLU A 810 -37.99 69.36 -42.43
CA GLU A 810 -39.05 70.21 -42.97
C GLU A 810 -38.73 71.70 -42.81
N LEU A 811 -38.16 72.09 -41.67
CA LEU A 811 -37.74 73.47 -41.42
C LEU A 811 -36.59 73.87 -42.33
N VAL A 812 -35.58 73.01 -42.50
CA VAL A 812 -34.47 73.21 -43.45
C VAL A 812 -34.99 73.33 -44.88
N LYS A 813 -35.98 72.51 -45.28
CA LYS A 813 -36.62 72.63 -46.59
C LYS A 813 -37.30 73.99 -46.76
N LYS A 814 -38.06 74.43 -45.75
CA LYS A 814 -38.76 75.73 -45.75
C LYS A 814 -37.79 76.91 -45.76
N THR A 815 -36.70 76.85 -45.00
CA THR A 815 -35.66 77.89 -45.03
C THR A 815 -34.92 77.91 -46.36
N THR A 816 -34.66 76.74 -46.96
CA THR A 816 -34.04 76.64 -48.30
C THR A 816 -34.95 77.23 -49.38
N GLU A 817 -36.25 76.95 -49.33
CA GLU A 817 -37.23 77.56 -50.24
C GLU A 817 -37.33 79.09 -50.03
N THR A 818 -37.31 79.55 -48.78
CA THR A 818 -37.31 80.98 -48.45
C THR A 818 -36.04 81.68 -48.92
N LEU A 819 -34.88 81.03 -48.75
CA LEU A 819 -33.58 81.52 -49.22
C LEU A 819 -33.58 81.63 -50.73
N LYS A 820 -34.01 80.58 -51.44
CA LYS A 820 -34.13 80.59 -52.91
C LYS A 820 -35.04 81.72 -53.40
N ASN A 821 -36.18 81.93 -52.74
CA ASN A 821 -37.09 83.04 -53.07
C ASN A 821 -36.44 84.42 -52.81
N ASN A 822 -35.64 84.54 -51.74
CA ASN A 822 -34.91 85.77 -51.44
C ASN A 822 -33.77 86.02 -52.43
N GLU A 823 -33.02 84.99 -52.83
CA GLU A 823 -31.99 85.08 -53.87
C GLU A 823 -32.60 85.52 -55.20
N GLN A 824 -33.76 84.96 -55.58
CA GLN A 824 -34.49 85.40 -56.78
C GLN A 824 -34.93 86.87 -56.68
N LYS A 825 -35.47 87.30 -55.53
CA LYS A 825 -35.81 88.71 -55.30
C LYS A 825 -34.58 89.61 -55.36
N GLN A 826 -33.46 89.18 -54.79
CA GLN A 826 -32.20 89.92 -54.82
C GLN A 826 -31.68 90.06 -56.25
N GLN A 827 -31.76 89.00 -57.06
CA GLN A 827 -31.41 89.07 -58.49
C GLN A 827 -32.31 90.04 -59.26
N ILE A 828 -33.62 90.02 -59.02
CA ILE A 828 -34.56 90.98 -59.63
C ILE A 828 -34.23 92.42 -59.21
N LEU A 829 -33.94 92.65 -57.92
CA LEU A 829 -33.56 93.96 -57.41
C LEU A 829 -32.23 94.43 -58.01
N LEU A 830 -31.23 93.55 -58.12
CA LEU A 830 -29.95 93.87 -58.78
C LEU A 830 -30.15 94.24 -60.26
N GLN A 831 -31.01 93.53 -60.98
CA GLN A 831 -31.38 93.90 -62.35
C GLN A 831 -32.05 95.28 -62.40
N LYS A 832 -32.93 95.57 -61.45
CA LYS A 832 -33.61 96.87 -61.35
C LYS A 832 -32.67 98.01 -60.98
N VAL A 833 -31.68 97.77 -60.11
CA VAL A 833 -30.60 98.72 -59.80
C VAL A 833 -29.80 99.03 -61.06
N LYS A 834 -29.38 98.02 -61.82
CA LYS A 834 -28.67 98.22 -63.10
C LYS A 834 -29.49 99.02 -64.12
N GLU A 835 -30.79 98.76 -64.19
CA GLU A 835 -31.69 99.52 -65.06
C GLU A 835 -31.82 100.98 -64.60
N LEU A 836 -31.95 101.23 -63.29
CA LEU A 836 -31.97 102.58 -62.73
C LEU A 836 -30.63 103.31 -62.93
N GLU A 837 -29.50 102.64 -62.75
CA GLU A 837 -28.17 103.18 -63.06
C GLU A 837 -28.05 103.60 -64.53
N ARG A 838 -28.58 102.78 -65.44
CA ARG A 838 -28.63 103.11 -66.88
C ARG A 838 -29.51 104.33 -67.15
N GLN A 839 -30.67 104.44 -66.49
CA GLN A 839 -31.57 105.58 -66.63
C GLN A 839 -30.98 106.87 -66.02
N LEU A 840 -30.27 106.75 -64.90
CA LEU A 840 -29.54 107.83 -64.28
C LEU A 840 -28.44 108.34 -65.23
N ALA A 841 -27.60 107.45 -65.75
CA ALA A 841 -26.55 107.80 -66.70
C ALA A 841 -27.10 108.47 -67.97
N LEU A 842 -28.25 108.01 -68.47
CA LEU A 842 -28.94 108.63 -69.60
C LEU A 842 -29.43 110.05 -69.25
N SER A 843 -30.06 110.22 -68.10
CA SER A 843 -30.55 111.53 -67.63
C SER A 843 -29.42 112.51 -67.34
N GLU A 844 -28.31 112.04 -66.77
CA GLU A 844 -27.10 112.85 -66.56
C GLU A 844 -26.48 113.31 -67.86
N SER A 845 -26.41 112.43 -68.87
CA SER A 845 -25.96 112.78 -70.23
C SER A 845 -26.87 113.82 -70.88
N GLN A 846 -28.20 113.65 -70.77
CA GLN A 846 -29.17 114.64 -71.26
C GLN A 846 -29.03 115.98 -70.54
N ARG A 847 -28.88 115.97 -69.21
CA ARG A 847 -28.66 117.17 -68.40
C ARG A 847 -27.38 117.88 -68.83
N LYS A 848 -26.28 117.14 -69.03
CA LYS A 848 -25.01 117.68 -69.50
C LYS A 848 -25.15 118.33 -70.88
N ASN A 849 -25.81 117.65 -71.83
CA ASN A 849 -26.07 118.21 -73.16
C ASN A 849 -26.92 119.49 -73.07
N THR A 850 -27.90 119.53 -72.17
CA THR A 850 -28.75 120.72 -71.95
C THR A 850 -27.95 121.88 -71.38
N ILE A 851 -27.05 121.61 -70.43
CA ILE A 851 -26.12 122.62 -69.88
C ILE A 851 -25.19 123.15 -71.00
N GLU A 852 -24.59 122.28 -71.80
CA GLU A 852 -23.73 122.69 -72.91
C GLU A 852 -24.48 123.52 -73.95
N CYS A 853 -25.74 123.17 -74.27
CA CYS A 853 -26.60 123.97 -75.14
C CYS A 853 -26.91 125.35 -74.55
N ALA A 854 -27.26 125.42 -73.27
CA ALA A 854 -27.51 126.68 -72.58
C ALA A 854 -26.26 127.57 -72.51
N GLU A 855 -25.09 127.00 -72.26
CA GLU A 855 -23.81 127.72 -72.28
C GLU A 855 -23.45 128.25 -73.67
N ARG A 856 -23.66 127.44 -74.73
CA ARG A 856 -23.48 127.91 -76.10
C ARG A 856 -24.43 129.06 -76.42
N GLN A 857 -25.69 128.96 -76.03
CA GLN A 857 -26.68 130.01 -76.25
C GLN A 857 -26.32 131.29 -75.48
N LYS A 858 -25.87 131.16 -74.22
CA LYS A 858 -25.36 132.29 -73.42
C LYS A 858 -24.18 132.97 -74.11
N LYS A 859 -23.17 132.21 -74.56
CA LYS A 859 -22.01 132.75 -75.30
C LYS A 859 -22.43 133.45 -76.60
N LEU A 860 -23.43 132.91 -77.30
CA LEU A 860 -23.96 133.50 -78.54
C LEU A 860 -24.68 134.81 -78.24
N PHE A 861 -25.45 134.87 -77.16
CA PHE A 861 -26.12 136.08 -76.69
C PHE A 861 -25.12 137.16 -76.22
N GLU A 862 -24.09 136.76 -75.47
CA GLU A 862 -23.00 137.66 -75.06
C GLU A 862 -22.24 138.22 -76.28
N ALA A 863 -22.00 137.39 -77.31
CA ALA A 863 -21.37 137.84 -78.56
C ALA A 863 -22.28 138.82 -79.33
N GLN A 864 -23.59 138.54 -79.41
CA GLN A 864 -24.57 139.45 -80.00
C GLN A 864 -24.60 140.79 -79.24
N GLN A 865 -24.65 140.76 -77.91
CA GLN A 865 -24.67 141.97 -77.08
C GLN A 865 -23.38 142.79 -77.26
N LYS A 866 -22.21 142.13 -77.31
CA LYS A 866 -20.93 142.78 -77.63
C LYS A 866 -20.93 143.42 -79.02
N SER A 867 -21.47 142.74 -80.03
CA SER A 867 -21.60 143.29 -81.38
C SER A 867 -22.51 144.52 -81.41
N VAL A 868 -23.63 144.51 -80.67
CA VAL A 868 -24.51 145.67 -80.52
C VAL A 868 -23.78 146.83 -79.83
N MET A 869 -23.00 146.58 -78.77
CA MET A 869 -22.19 147.62 -78.12
C MET A 869 -21.13 148.19 -79.06
N ILE A 870 -20.37 147.34 -79.77
CA ILE A 870 -19.37 147.79 -80.75
C ILE A 870 -20.03 148.65 -81.84
N ASN A 871 -21.20 148.25 -82.35
CA ASN A 871 -21.93 149.05 -83.34
C ASN A 871 -22.41 150.40 -82.75
N ALA A 872 -22.81 150.44 -81.49
CA ALA A 872 -23.16 151.69 -80.81
C ALA A 872 -21.93 152.61 -80.65
N ASP A 873 -20.78 152.04 -80.28
CA ASP A 873 -19.51 152.78 -80.17
C ASP A 873 -19.04 153.31 -81.53
N ILE A 874 -19.16 152.53 -82.59
CA ILE A 874 -18.87 152.97 -83.97
C ILE A 874 -19.77 154.16 -84.33
N LYS A 875 -21.09 154.06 -84.11
CA LYS A 875 -22.03 155.16 -84.39
C LYS A 875 -21.68 156.42 -83.58
N LYS A 876 -21.31 156.27 -82.31
CA LYS A 876 -20.89 157.39 -81.46
C LYS A 876 -19.59 158.03 -81.96
N SER A 877 -18.63 157.22 -82.41
CA SER A 877 -17.37 157.68 -83.01
C SER A 877 -17.61 158.44 -84.32
N GLU A 878 -18.45 157.90 -85.20
CA GLU A 878 -18.88 158.56 -86.45
C GLU A 878 -19.55 159.91 -86.16
N TYR A 879 -20.46 159.96 -85.18
CA TYR A 879 -21.12 161.21 -84.78
C TYR A 879 -20.14 162.25 -84.23
N THR A 880 -19.16 161.81 -83.43
CA THR A 880 -18.10 162.69 -82.90
C THR A 880 -17.24 163.24 -84.03
N TYR A 881 -16.92 162.40 -85.04
CA TYR A 881 -16.18 162.81 -86.23
C TYR A 881 -16.95 163.84 -87.06
N GLN A 882 -18.25 163.64 -87.27
CA GLN A 882 -19.12 164.60 -87.98
C GLN A 882 -19.13 165.96 -87.29
N ILE A 883 -19.32 166.01 -85.96
CA ILE A 883 -19.27 167.27 -85.20
C ILE A 883 -17.92 167.97 -85.39
N LYS A 884 -16.81 167.23 -85.31
CA LYS A 884 -15.47 167.81 -85.48
C LYS A 884 -15.31 168.45 -86.87
N GLN A 885 -15.80 167.77 -87.91
CA GLN A 885 -15.77 168.29 -89.28
C GLN A 885 -16.61 169.57 -89.44
N GLU A 886 -17.80 169.61 -88.83
CA GLU A 886 -18.64 170.82 -88.83
C GLU A 886 -17.95 172.01 -88.15
N TYR A 887 -17.25 171.78 -87.03
CA TYR A 887 -16.49 172.82 -86.34
C TYR A 887 -15.33 173.35 -87.20
N GLU A 888 -14.53 172.48 -87.81
CA GLU A 888 -13.43 172.87 -88.70
C GLU A 888 -13.92 173.66 -89.93
N GLN A 889 -15.09 173.31 -90.46
CA GLN A 889 -15.72 174.07 -91.55
C GLN A 889 -16.15 175.48 -91.12
N LYS A 890 -16.78 175.61 -89.95
CA LYS A 890 -17.16 176.92 -89.38
C LYS A 890 -15.95 177.79 -89.09
N GLU A 891 -14.87 177.21 -88.57
CA GLU A 891 -13.62 177.91 -88.31
C GLU A 891 -13.01 178.48 -89.60
N ARG A 892 -12.94 177.68 -90.67
CA ARG A 892 -12.49 178.15 -92.00
C ARG A 892 -13.39 179.23 -92.57
N GLN A 893 -14.71 179.15 -92.36
CA GLN A 893 -15.64 180.20 -92.80
C GLN A 893 -15.33 181.55 -92.14
N ILE A 894 -15.14 181.58 -90.82
CA ILE A 894 -14.82 182.82 -90.08
C ILE A 894 -13.50 183.43 -90.57
N ILE A 895 -12.48 182.59 -90.73
CA ILE A 895 -11.16 183.02 -91.23
C ILE A 895 -11.27 183.61 -92.64
N ASN A 896 -12.02 182.96 -93.53
CA ASN A 896 -12.26 183.48 -94.89
C ASN A 896 -13.04 184.80 -94.88
N THR A 897 -14.10 184.92 -94.09
CA THR A 897 -14.88 186.16 -93.99
C THR A 897 -14.03 187.32 -93.49
N PHE A 898 -13.12 187.08 -92.54
CA PHE A 898 -12.19 188.11 -92.08
C PHE A 898 -11.17 188.50 -93.14
N ALA A 899 -10.56 187.52 -93.82
CA ALA A 899 -9.60 187.79 -94.87
C ALA A 899 -10.20 188.58 -96.04
N GLN A 900 -11.48 188.35 -96.37
CA GLN A 900 -12.20 189.12 -97.38
C GLN A 900 -12.39 190.59 -96.96
N ASN A 901 -12.79 190.86 -95.71
CA ASN A 901 -13.09 192.22 -95.25
C ASN A 901 -11.85 193.06 -94.96
N PHE A 902 -10.73 192.42 -94.60
CA PHE A 902 -9.49 193.10 -94.20
C PHE A 902 -8.32 192.77 -95.14
N HIS A 903 -8.60 192.59 -96.44
CA HIS A 903 -7.64 192.19 -97.45
C HIS A 903 -6.38 193.08 -97.54
N ARG A 904 -6.41 194.31 -97.00
CA ARG A 904 -5.24 195.20 -96.96
C ARG A 904 -4.19 194.77 -95.93
N PHE A 905 -4.61 193.99 -94.94
CA PHE A 905 -3.78 193.51 -93.82
C PHE A 905 -3.52 192.00 -93.89
N VAL A 906 -4.08 191.33 -94.90
CA VAL A 906 -3.93 189.90 -95.15
C VAL A 906 -3.29 189.75 -96.53
N ASP A 907 -2.11 189.14 -96.58
CA ASP A 907 -1.41 188.89 -97.84
C ASP A 907 -2.09 187.70 -98.57
N ILE A 908 -2.79 187.99 -99.67
CA ILE A 908 -3.67 187.05 -100.38
C ILE A 908 -2.90 185.85 -100.96
N ASN A 909 -1.57 185.96 -101.10
CA ASN A 909 -0.73 184.89 -101.65
C ASN A 909 -0.31 183.82 -100.62
N ASN A 910 -0.56 184.02 -99.31
CA ASN A 910 -0.29 183.02 -98.28
C ASN A 910 -1.58 182.29 -97.86
N GLN A 911 -1.51 180.97 -97.66
CA GLN A 911 -2.62 180.18 -97.13
C GLN A 911 -3.03 180.72 -95.76
N ILE A 912 -4.29 181.16 -95.63
CA ILE A 912 -4.82 181.79 -94.42
C ILE A 912 -5.06 180.70 -93.37
N ASP A 913 -4.06 180.42 -92.55
CA ASP A 913 -4.12 179.62 -91.33
C ASP A 913 -4.42 180.48 -90.08
N ILE A 914 -4.67 179.85 -88.92
CA ILE A 914 -4.97 180.57 -87.67
C ILE A 914 -3.84 181.55 -87.30
N ASN A 915 -2.59 181.17 -87.58
CA ASN A 915 -1.42 181.99 -87.25
C ASN A 915 -1.36 183.26 -88.12
N SER A 916 -1.69 183.16 -89.41
CA SER A 916 -1.78 184.31 -90.31
C SER A 916 -3.02 185.16 -90.01
N PHE A 917 -4.15 184.57 -89.61
CA PHE A 917 -5.31 185.33 -89.11
C PHE A 917 -4.96 186.13 -87.85
N GLN A 918 -4.29 185.51 -86.87
CA GLN A 918 -3.81 186.22 -85.67
C GLN A 918 -2.81 187.32 -86.03
N SER A 919 -1.89 187.05 -86.95
CA SER A 919 -0.91 188.03 -87.43
C SER A 919 -1.58 189.22 -88.14
N ALA A 920 -2.63 188.96 -88.93
CA ALA A 920 -3.42 189.98 -89.58
C ALA A 920 -4.23 190.83 -88.59
N ILE A 921 -4.80 190.23 -87.54
CA ILE A 921 -5.41 190.99 -86.43
C ILE A 921 -4.39 191.90 -85.74
N VAL A 922 -3.17 191.42 -85.51
CA VAL A 922 -2.10 192.22 -84.90
C VAL A 922 -1.71 193.40 -85.81
N LEU A 923 -1.58 193.17 -87.12
CA LEU A 923 -1.36 194.24 -88.10
C LEU A 923 -2.51 195.25 -88.13
N LEU A 924 -3.75 194.76 -88.15
CA LEU A 924 -4.96 195.60 -88.10
C LEU A 924 -4.96 196.50 -86.86
N LYS A 925 -4.65 195.91 -85.70
CA LYS A 925 -4.56 196.61 -84.42
C LYS A 925 -3.49 197.71 -84.50
N SER A 926 -2.31 197.41 -85.03
CA SER A 926 -1.23 198.39 -85.17
C SER A 926 -1.59 199.57 -86.09
N GLU A 927 -2.33 199.33 -87.17
CA GLU A 927 -2.78 200.38 -88.09
C GLU A 927 -3.90 201.23 -87.47
N LEU A 928 -4.81 200.62 -86.73
CA LEU A 928 -5.86 201.33 -86.02
C LEU A 928 -5.28 202.25 -84.93
N GLU A 929 -4.26 201.79 -84.20
CA GLU A 929 -3.47 202.61 -83.27
C GLU A 929 -2.74 203.76 -83.99
N ARG A 930 -2.17 203.52 -85.18
CA ARG A 930 -1.54 204.56 -86.02
C ARG A 930 -2.54 205.63 -86.45
N LEU A 931 -3.72 205.24 -86.94
CA LEU A 931 -4.80 206.15 -87.35
C LEU A 931 -5.33 206.97 -86.17
N GLN A 932 -5.53 206.35 -84.99
CA GLN A 932 -5.89 207.08 -83.78
C GLN A 932 -4.84 208.12 -83.38
N THR A 933 -3.55 207.82 -83.56
CA THR A 933 -2.46 208.74 -83.25
C THR A 933 -2.46 209.95 -84.21
N ILE A 934 -2.71 209.71 -85.50
CA ILE A 934 -2.88 210.77 -86.51
C ILE A 934 -4.11 211.62 -86.19
N GLU A 935 -5.23 210.99 -85.86
CA GLU A 935 -6.46 211.71 -85.50
C GLU A 935 -6.26 212.60 -84.27
N ARG A 936 -5.59 212.09 -83.21
CA ARG A 936 -5.21 212.92 -82.05
C ARG A 936 -4.31 214.09 -82.45
N SER A 937 -3.38 213.89 -83.38
CA SER A 937 -2.49 214.94 -83.88
C SER A 937 -3.26 216.01 -84.66
N ILE A 938 -4.21 215.61 -85.51
CA ILE A 938 -5.09 216.55 -86.25
C ILE A 938 -6.00 217.32 -85.29
N ARG A 939 -6.58 216.65 -84.28
CA ARG A 939 -7.39 217.31 -83.23
C ARG A 939 -6.57 218.31 -82.41
N SER A 940 -5.31 218.01 -82.13
CA SER A 940 -4.37 218.92 -81.46
C SER A 940 -4.09 220.18 -82.28
N ILE A 941 -3.86 220.05 -83.59
CA ILE A 941 -3.62 221.19 -84.49
C ILE A 941 -4.86 222.09 -84.64
N CYS A 942 -6.06 221.51 -84.63
CA CYS A 942 -7.31 222.25 -84.87
C CYS A 942 -7.99 222.75 -83.58
N GLY A 943 -7.38 222.56 -82.41
CA GLY A 943 -7.94 223.01 -81.13
C GLY A 943 -9.26 222.33 -80.75
N ALA A 944 -9.48 221.08 -81.19
CA ALA A 944 -10.71 220.33 -80.99
C ALA A 944 -10.75 219.61 -79.63
N SER A 945 -11.88 219.68 -78.90
CA SER A 945 -12.15 218.89 -77.70
C SER A 945 -12.48 217.42 -78.02
N GLU A 946 -12.32 216.50 -77.07
CA GLU A 946 -12.52 215.04 -77.28
C GLU A 946 -13.92 214.64 -77.79
N GLY A 947 -14.95 215.48 -77.60
CA GLY A 947 -16.34 215.20 -78.03
C GLY A 947 -16.70 215.66 -79.44
N ASP A 948 -15.87 216.45 -80.11
CA ASP A 948 -16.22 217.06 -81.40
C ASP A 948 -15.72 216.21 -82.57
N LYS A 949 -16.48 216.14 -83.66
CA LYS A 949 -16.04 215.42 -84.86
C LYS A 949 -14.83 216.17 -85.45
N THR A 950 -13.78 215.41 -85.76
CA THR A 950 -12.53 215.93 -86.33
C THR A 950 -12.76 216.78 -87.59
N GLU A 951 -13.82 216.49 -88.34
CA GLU A 951 -14.27 217.26 -89.52
C GLU A 951 -14.80 218.67 -89.17
N ASP A 952 -15.49 218.83 -88.04
CA ASP A 952 -16.10 220.09 -87.62
C ASP A 952 -15.04 221.08 -87.08
N ALA A 953 -14.03 220.56 -86.38
CA ALA A 953 -12.91 221.37 -85.89
C ALA A 953 -11.98 221.86 -87.01
N LEU A 954 -11.74 221.04 -88.04
CA LEU A 954 -10.98 221.43 -89.23
C LEU A 954 -11.70 222.56 -89.99
N THR A 955 -13.03 222.52 -90.02
CA THR A 955 -13.88 223.52 -90.67
C THR A 955 -13.86 224.85 -89.91
N PHE A 956 -13.83 224.82 -88.58
CA PHE A 956 -13.69 226.01 -87.73
C PHE A 956 -12.31 226.70 -87.91
N PHE A 957 -11.24 225.91 -88.01
CA PHE A 957 -9.88 226.40 -88.26
C PHE A 957 -9.76 227.09 -89.64
N ALA A 958 -10.37 226.53 -90.69
CA ALA A 958 -10.39 227.13 -92.03
C ALA A 958 -11.18 228.46 -92.10
N ILE A 959 -12.20 228.63 -91.26
CA ILE A 959 -13.02 229.86 -91.21
C ILE A 959 -12.30 230.99 -90.43
N GLN A 960 -11.54 230.67 -89.37
CA GLN A 960 -10.78 231.67 -88.60
C GLN A 960 -9.66 232.34 -89.43
N HIS A 961 -9.02 231.59 -90.35
CA HIS A 961 -7.92 232.12 -91.15
C HIS A 961 -8.35 233.00 -92.33
N LYS A 962 -9.65 233.12 -92.64
CA LYS A 962 -10.17 233.96 -93.75
C LYS A 962 -10.59 235.38 -93.34
N ARG A 963 -10.27 235.83 -92.11
CA ARG A 963 -10.60 237.16 -91.56
C ARG A 963 -9.42 238.07 -91.19
N ALA A 964 -8.18 237.71 -91.54
CA ALA A 964 -7.02 238.60 -91.46
C ALA A 964 -6.29 238.62 -92.81
N THR A 965 -5.96 239.81 -93.34
CA THR A 965 -5.66 240.15 -94.76
C THR A 965 -6.96 240.42 -95.54
N ASN A 966 -7.54 241.63 -95.58
CA ASN A 966 -6.97 242.98 -95.42
C ASN A 966 -6.13 243.26 -94.17
#